data_AF-Q48HZ4-F1
#
_entry.id   AF-Q48HZ4-F1
#
_cell.length_a   1.000
_cell.length_b   1.000
_cell.length_c   1.000
_cell.angle_alpha   90.00
_cell.angle_beta   90.00
_cell.angle_gamma   90.00
#
_symmetry.space_group_name_H-M   'P 1'
#
loop_
_entity.id
_entity.type
_entity.pdbx_description
1 polymer ?
#
loop_
_entity_poly.entity_id
_entity_poly.type
_entity_poly.pdbx_seq_one_letter_code
_entity_poly.pdbx_strand_id
1 'polypeptide(L)'
;MRNLGKNISVRHLKEGTIAQIEALKTDLIIREQDGGASFSFTHDIFFEWAFFRLLIELSPDWQIALSNAGEPPLLGRVIALLAQNSLATPGKWTEGYRALEGQSLRPQWRREWLTAPPFTSAFIKSETRVEFTALLREDDFALLEKLLVWYQAQHTIPNPVVLQRPDESGEGEEKIRVAHLVGWPSDVRSWGRLLDWLLPLAPSLPARLVSHVLEVFSVWQNMCANLRNPRSAALVQQCSSWLLQMERSEAAEPADESGNQWQDLMGDASSSLASSLRYTFLRSARTYPDPAVALLERASIDADVREAAYNDLMTFAPILSEIAPELLVAVTKAALMEELPQDRFDRQQQENEAQHQRLKKLRAIPEAERTQRERNELDSAFFPLGQDRYSLDDIGINRHHRYYTDPSARHEPFTSLFDHAPGYALKLIRDLGNHAVTGWRQIYALNRRTMGTPLPVVVEFPWGTQSFWGDWHVYSWSQGQLTAAPLECAYLALSYWAFQEIDQGRPAGDVIKLILEGGSECYASLGLALVLALETLEVSNVTLRLVTCQKLWSHDIARVVHGPSKDIDVLGLGFVSRLTGSRALAKAFLDKRESRLRDVHQLAMSFALSRDENLREQFKAGIEAFPNNLPFEIAELREDPSAIEHLKEQAKRWAGLGDKKNYRQAPASNDGVLITYQSPVPLAPKQQKRLEEATAFLQAQWAFGWATQSLSENVPRADWDIANAVAFAKAHDSDLMFAVRSDVGGHAAQSAISAIAACVIRFDSTTNNRQEWAWGVLARVERMDEPESYPGARISWHPANHLIVALVHLRRSRMASDDSAARLLKLTMHTLDDVAHFAFRGLLTDADEHVRWVTAQLAMDLSIYWRPIYSVRGGQDNSRNQRVREEGLARALTSLTTPMVTPFIDVPPPWTESPSRRTDDEQWDDEQSWQDSTPSFDAEFAAKIVPLFPIEAWCQPGCYRVHWQNTLEQFVSWTADRLMPPWIKEKARRSHQPEIYQWQYALGEVLARTAPWLEQEWVRKRCLEPFLSNDDKALSVLSRFADRTACRHVMDSLDVPENVLDLLELCVDRVISDPTFTRGRYRAGKVYGNDLPALIEALLFVSVANAPGAKRFANGDWSQIDMIMPLVTKLVTAVGWSAYVMDKFLTLCERADAAYPLDDFILQVNAALVKLPSAEATWIGTTLAARLAGVVQRLADSNFPLRTEQAQGLLRILDTLIDLGDRRSVALEQTEAFRGVQGH
;
A
#
# COMPACT_ATOMS: atom_id res chain seq x y z
N MET A 1 -13.66 -55.45 -17.83
CA MET A 1 -13.68 -53.98 -18.00
C MET A 1 -14.14 -53.27 -16.73
N ARG A 2 -15.31 -53.60 -16.16
CA ARG A 2 -15.89 -52.91 -14.98
C ARG A 2 -14.99 -52.78 -13.73
N ASN A 3 -14.06 -53.71 -13.50
CA ASN A 3 -13.18 -53.68 -12.32
C ASN A 3 -11.76 -53.14 -12.61
N LEU A 4 -11.54 -52.48 -13.77
CA LEU A 4 -10.28 -51.77 -14.10
C LEU A 4 -9.00 -52.62 -13.93
N GLY A 5 -9.06 -53.89 -14.30
CA GLY A 5 -7.90 -54.80 -14.19
C GLY A 5 -7.67 -55.37 -12.79
N LYS A 6 -8.52 -55.06 -11.81
CA LYS A 6 -8.50 -55.59 -10.45
C LYS A 6 -9.65 -56.58 -10.23
N ASN A 7 -9.47 -57.55 -9.34
CA ASN A 7 -10.50 -58.49 -8.87
C ASN A 7 -11.36 -59.09 -10.00
N ILE A 8 -10.72 -59.56 -11.07
CA ILE A 8 -11.37 -60.20 -12.20
C ILE A 8 -11.72 -61.63 -11.80
N SER A 9 -13.01 -61.92 -11.61
CA SER A 9 -13.44 -63.26 -11.23
C SER A 9 -13.15 -64.29 -12.33
N VAL A 10 -12.62 -65.44 -11.93
CA VAL A 10 -12.33 -66.56 -12.85
C VAL A 10 -13.56 -67.03 -13.61
N ARG A 11 -14.75 -66.91 -13.02
CA ARG A 11 -16.03 -67.29 -13.65
C ARG A 11 -16.35 -66.50 -14.92
N HIS A 12 -15.73 -65.33 -15.10
CA HIS A 12 -15.94 -64.48 -16.27
C HIS A 12 -14.84 -64.64 -17.34
N LEU A 13 -13.86 -65.53 -17.13
CA LEU A 13 -12.77 -65.79 -18.07
C LEU A 13 -13.14 -66.92 -19.04
N LYS A 14 -12.75 -66.79 -20.31
CA LYS A 14 -12.94 -67.85 -21.32
C LYS A 14 -11.95 -69.00 -21.06
N GLU A 15 -12.30 -70.23 -21.42
CA GLU A 15 -11.42 -71.41 -21.23
C GLU A 15 -10.03 -71.25 -21.84
N GLY A 16 -9.93 -70.65 -23.04
CA GLY A 16 -8.64 -70.38 -23.68
C GLY A 16 -7.77 -69.36 -22.93
N THR A 17 -8.38 -68.48 -22.13
CA THR A 17 -7.65 -67.55 -21.25
C THR A 17 -7.13 -68.26 -20.01
N ILE A 18 -7.90 -69.19 -19.45
CA ILE A 18 -7.51 -69.99 -18.27
C ILE A 18 -6.21 -70.78 -18.55
N ALA A 19 -6.06 -71.32 -19.76
CA ALA A 19 -4.86 -72.03 -20.18
C ALA A 19 -3.56 -71.18 -20.18
N GLN A 20 -3.68 -69.85 -20.21
CA GLN A 20 -2.55 -68.91 -20.26
C GLN A 20 -2.22 -68.30 -18.88
N ILE A 21 -3.07 -68.51 -17.86
CA ILE A 21 -2.94 -67.85 -16.55
C ILE A 21 -1.64 -68.22 -15.84
N GLU A 22 -1.23 -69.48 -15.86
CA GLU A 22 0.02 -69.91 -15.20
C GLU A 22 1.27 -69.30 -15.86
N ALA A 23 1.25 -69.13 -17.18
CA ALA A 23 2.33 -68.42 -17.88
C ALA A 23 2.37 -66.93 -17.47
N LEU A 24 1.21 -66.25 -17.47
CA LEU A 24 1.10 -64.84 -17.05
C LEU A 24 1.47 -64.61 -15.57
N LYS A 25 1.21 -65.58 -14.69
CA LYS A 25 1.66 -65.56 -13.29
C LYS A 25 3.17 -65.72 -13.18
N THR A 26 3.75 -66.63 -13.95
CA THR A 26 5.21 -66.86 -13.99
C THR A 26 5.95 -65.60 -14.45
N ASP A 27 5.40 -64.87 -15.42
CA ASP A 27 5.94 -63.61 -15.93
C ASP A 27 5.62 -62.39 -15.03
N LEU A 28 4.98 -62.60 -13.88
CA LEU A 28 4.57 -61.55 -12.92
C LEU A 28 3.64 -60.48 -13.51
N ILE A 29 2.90 -60.80 -14.57
CA ILE A 29 1.96 -59.88 -15.23
C ILE A 29 0.65 -59.80 -14.44
N ILE A 30 0.19 -60.93 -13.90
CA ILE A 30 -1.02 -61.03 -13.08
C ILE A 30 -0.71 -61.68 -11.71
N ARG A 31 -1.47 -61.27 -10.70
CA ARG A 31 -1.44 -61.82 -9.35
C ARG A 31 -2.79 -62.42 -8.96
N GLU A 32 -2.73 -63.46 -8.16
CA GLU A 32 -3.89 -64.17 -7.63
C GLU A 32 -4.42 -63.49 -6.37
N GLN A 33 -5.75 -63.46 -6.22
CA GLN A 33 -6.43 -63.00 -5.01
C GLN A 33 -7.48 -64.02 -4.58
N ASP A 34 -7.78 -64.04 -3.28
CA ASP A 34 -8.78 -64.91 -2.66
C ASP A 34 -8.60 -66.40 -3.02
N GLY A 35 -7.35 -66.89 -2.98
CA GLY A 35 -7.04 -68.30 -3.22
C GLY A 35 -7.43 -68.82 -4.61
N GLY A 36 -7.36 -67.96 -5.62
CA GLY A 36 -7.59 -68.35 -7.03
C GLY A 36 -8.98 -68.02 -7.54
N ALA A 37 -9.82 -67.39 -6.72
CA ALA A 37 -11.16 -66.98 -7.11
C ALA A 37 -11.19 -65.72 -8.00
N SER A 38 -10.13 -64.89 -7.95
CA SER A 38 -9.98 -63.74 -8.82
C SER A 38 -8.52 -63.40 -9.14
N PHE A 39 -8.31 -62.69 -10.25
CA PHE A 39 -7.00 -62.23 -10.71
C PHE A 39 -6.98 -60.71 -10.85
N SER A 40 -5.82 -60.12 -10.57
CA SER A 40 -5.54 -58.70 -10.79
C SER A 40 -4.24 -58.54 -11.59
N PHE A 41 -4.12 -57.51 -12.41
CA PHE A 41 -2.81 -57.14 -12.95
C PHE A 41 -1.86 -56.71 -11.82
N THR A 42 -0.58 -57.06 -11.96
CA THR A 42 0.45 -56.71 -10.96
C THR A 42 0.81 -55.23 -11.00
N HIS A 43 0.82 -54.65 -12.21
CA HIS A 43 1.08 -53.23 -12.45
C HIS A 43 0.07 -52.66 -13.45
N ASP A 44 -0.26 -51.37 -13.28
CA ASP A 44 -1.19 -50.63 -14.14
C ASP A 44 -0.73 -50.65 -15.61
N ILE A 45 0.58 -50.62 -15.88
CA ILE A 45 1.15 -50.65 -17.24
C ILE A 45 0.70 -51.90 -18.04
N PHE A 46 0.59 -53.07 -17.40
CA PHE A 46 0.15 -54.29 -18.10
C PHE A 46 -1.34 -54.22 -18.46
N PHE A 47 -2.15 -53.66 -17.58
CA PHE A 47 -3.56 -53.40 -17.87
C PHE A 47 -3.70 -52.37 -19.00
N GLU A 48 -2.95 -51.27 -18.96
CA GLU A 48 -2.94 -50.24 -20.00
C GLU A 48 -2.59 -50.83 -21.39
N TRP A 49 -1.54 -51.64 -21.50
CA TRP A 49 -1.17 -52.29 -22.78
C TRP A 49 -2.20 -53.31 -23.26
N ALA A 50 -2.79 -54.09 -22.35
CA ALA A 50 -3.86 -55.03 -22.69
C ALA A 50 -5.11 -54.28 -23.18
N PHE A 51 -5.48 -53.18 -22.53
CA PHE A 51 -6.60 -52.33 -22.94
C PHE A 51 -6.30 -51.61 -24.26
N PHE A 52 -5.08 -51.15 -24.49
CA PHE A 52 -4.63 -50.56 -25.75
C PHE A 52 -4.81 -51.54 -26.91
N ARG A 53 -4.43 -52.80 -26.73
CA ARG A 53 -4.64 -53.85 -27.73
C ARG A 53 -6.11 -54.10 -28.02
N LEU A 54 -6.95 -54.13 -26.99
CA LEU A 54 -8.40 -54.23 -27.15
C LEU A 54 -8.96 -53.07 -28.00
N LEU A 55 -8.50 -51.83 -27.79
CA LEU A 55 -8.97 -50.70 -28.60
C LEU A 55 -8.59 -50.82 -30.08
N ILE A 56 -7.39 -51.35 -30.38
CA ILE A 56 -6.97 -51.63 -31.77
C ILE A 56 -7.88 -52.70 -32.41
N GLU A 57 -8.23 -53.75 -31.66
CA GLU A 57 -9.09 -54.84 -32.15
C GLU A 57 -10.53 -54.39 -32.42
N LEU A 58 -11.05 -53.46 -31.62
CA LEU A 58 -12.40 -52.89 -31.79
C LEU A 58 -12.53 -51.95 -33.00
N SER A 59 -11.41 -51.52 -33.60
CA SER A 59 -11.36 -50.72 -34.83
C SER A 59 -12.28 -49.48 -34.74
N PRO A 60 -13.30 -49.18 -35.59
CA PRO A 60 -13.99 -47.87 -35.51
C PRO A 60 -14.83 -47.69 -34.24
N ASP A 61 -15.19 -48.77 -33.54
CA ASP A 61 -16.13 -48.79 -32.39
C ASP A 61 -15.42 -48.76 -31.03
N TRP A 62 -14.14 -48.38 -31.00
CA TRP A 62 -13.31 -48.42 -29.80
C TRP A 62 -13.84 -47.54 -28.64
N GLN A 63 -14.64 -46.51 -28.92
CA GLN A 63 -15.22 -45.61 -27.91
C GLN A 63 -16.24 -46.33 -27.00
N ILE A 64 -16.90 -47.39 -27.49
CA ILE A 64 -17.85 -48.20 -26.71
C ILE A 64 -17.15 -48.85 -25.51
N ALA A 65 -15.87 -49.19 -25.64
CA ALA A 65 -15.08 -49.76 -24.55
C ALA A 65 -14.89 -48.77 -23.38
N LEU A 66 -14.84 -47.46 -23.64
CA LEU A 66 -14.71 -46.43 -22.61
C LEU A 66 -15.99 -46.27 -21.79
N SER A 67 -17.13 -46.20 -22.47
CA SER A 67 -18.45 -46.15 -21.81
C SER A 67 -18.68 -47.40 -20.96
N ASN A 68 -18.36 -48.59 -21.48
CA ASN A 68 -18.47 -49.85 -20.74
C ASN A 68 -17.54 -49.97 -19.52
N ALA A 69 -16.45 -49.18 -19.49
CA ALA A 69 -15.51 -49.14 -18.38
C ALA A 69 -15.90 -48.12 -17.29
N GLY A 70 -16.93 -47.29 -17.50
CA GLY A 70 -17.35 -46.24 -16.57
C GLY A 70 -16.45 -45.00 -16.60
N GLU A 71 -15.77 -44.75 -17.71
CA GLU A 71 -14.95 -43.55 -17.95
C GLU A 71 -13.91 -43.13 -16.87
N PRO A 72 -13.13 -44.06 -16.32
CA PRO A 72 -12.15 -43.77 -15.27
C PRO A 72 -10.96 -42.94 -15.80
N PRO A 73 -10.42 -41.97 -15.04
CA PRO A 73 -9.23 -41.22 -15.44
C PRO A 73 -8.00 -42.09 -15.79
N LEU A 74 -7.91 -43.29 -15.22
CA LEU A 74 -6.82 -44.25 -15.45
C LEU A 74 -6.56 -44.58 -16.93
N LEU A 75 -7.59 -44.57 -17.79
CA LEU A 75 -7.43 -45.01 -19.20
C LEU A 75 -6.86 -43.91 -20.12
N GLY A 76 -6.60 -42.69 -19.62
CA GLY A 76 -6.17 -41.56 -20.45
C GLY A 76 -4.92 -41.87 -21.28
N ARG A 77 -3.90 -42.47 -20.65
CA ARG A 77 -2.65 -42.85 -21.31
C ARG A 77 -2.86 -43.86 -22.45
N VAL A 78 -3.85 -44.73 -22.34
CA VAL A 78 -4.19 -45.70 -23.39
C VAL A 78 -4.72 -45.01 -24.64
N ILE A 79 -5.52 -43.96 -24.45
CA ILE A 79 -6.04 -43.12 -25.54
C ILE A 79 -4.91 -42.31 -26.18
N ALA A 80 -4.00 -41.74 -25.39
CA ALA A 80 -2.83 -41.04 -25.90
C ALA A 80 -1.93 -41.95 -26.78
N LEU A 81 -1.74 -43.23 -26.39
CA LEU A 81 -1.02 -44.21 -27.21
C LEU A 81 -1.74 -44.53 -28.52
N LEU A 82 -3.08 -44.62 -28.49
CA LEU A 82 -3.90 -44.83 -29.69
C LEU A 82 -3.82 -43.66 -30.65
N ALA A 83 -3.84 -42.43 -30.14
CA ALA A 83 -3.64 -41.22 -30.93
C ALA A 83 -2.25 -41.20 -31.60
N GLN A 84 -1.19 -41.51 -30.85
CA GLN A 84 0.18 -41.60 -31.39
C GLN A 84 0.33 -42.66 -32.48
N ASN A 85 -0.30 -43.83 -32.31
CA ASN A 85 -0.29 -44.89 -33.30
C ASN A 85 -1.08 -44.51 -34.56
N SER A 86 -2.21 -43.81 -34.39
CA SER A 86 -3.06 -43.35 -35.49
C SER A 86 -2.35 -42.32 -36.37
N LEU A 87 -1.48 -41.49 -35.77
CA LEU A 87 -0.69 -40.48 -36.47
C LEU A 87 0.33 -41.07 -37.48
N ALA A 88 0.65 -42.37 -37.39
CA ALA A 88 1.55 -43.03 -38.32
C ALA A 88 0.93 -43.25 -39.71
N THR A 89 -0.40 -43.22 -39.82
CA THR A 89 -1.15 -43.37 -41.08
C THR A 89 -1.90 -42.08 -41.40
N PRO A 90 -1.70 -41.45 -42.57
CA PRO A 90 -2.41 -40.22 -42.93
C PRO A 90 -3.93 -40.34 -42.83
N GLY A 91 -4.59 -39.34 -42.26
CA GLY A 91 -6.06 -39.24 -42.14
C GLY A 91 -6.67 -39.95 -40.92
N LYS A 92 -6.06 -41.04 -40.43
CA LYS A 92 -6.61 -41.82 -39.31
C LYS A 92 -6.67 -41.05 -37.99
N TRP A 93 -5.72 -40.14 -37.76
CA TRP A 93 -5.72 -39.34 -36.54
C TRP A 93 -6.90 -38.36 -36.50
N THR A 94 -7.18 -37.72 -37.65
CA THR A 94 -8.32 -36.80 -37.81
C THR A 94 -9.66 -37.54 -37.67
N GLU A 95 -9.81 -38.71 -38.30
CA GLU A 95 -11.01 -39.56 -38.17
C GLU A 95 -11.28 -39.94 -36.70
N GLY A 96 -10.23 -40.34 -35.97
CA GLY A 96 -10.35 -40.71 -34.56
C GLY A 96 -10.77 -39.54 -33.65
N TYR A 97 -10.27 -38.33 -33.92
CA TYR A 97 -10.68 -37.14 -33.17
C TYR A 97 -12.16 -36.77 -33.42
N ARG A 98 -12.59 -36.78 -34.68
CA ARG A 98 -14.00 -36.52 -35.05
C ARG A 98 -14.96 -37.55 -34.47
N ALA A 99 -14.52 -38.80 -34.35
CA ALA A 99 -15.32 -39.84 -33.71
C ALA A 99 -15.50 -39.61 -32.19
N LEU A 100 -14.51 -39.01 -31.51
CA LEU A 100 -14.64 -38.61 -30.11
C LEU A 100 -15.53 -37.36 -29.93
N GLU A 101 -15.49 -36.43 -30.89
CA GLU A 101 -16.30 -35.21 -30.86
C GLU A 101 -17.81 -35.50 -30.94
N GLY A 102 -18.20 -36.53 -31.70
CA GLY A 102 -19.59 -36.95 -31.85
C GLY A 102 -20.19 -37.75 -30.68
N GLN A 103 -19.44 -38.02 -29.62
CA GLN A 103 -19.86 -38.86 -28.49
C GLN A 103 -20.03 -38.04 -27.21
N SER A 104 -21.02 -38.39 -26.38
CA SER A 104 -21.27 -37.75 -25.08
C SER A 104 -20.36 -38.31 -23.97
N LEU A 105 -19.06 -38.39 -24.22
CA LEU A 105 -18.05 -38.87 -23.26
C LEU A 105 -17.39 -37.70 -22.52
N ARG A 106 -16.78 -37.99 -21.37
CA ARG A 106 -15.99 -37.04 -20.58
C ARG A 106 -14.93 -36.34 -21.46
N PRO A 107 -14.69 -35.03 -21.25
CA PRO A 107 -13.72 -34.26 -22.04
C PRO A 107 -12.31 -34.85 -22.05
N GLN A 108 -11.89 -35.54 -20.99
CA GLN A 108 -10.54 -36.10 -20.83
C GLN A 108 -10.04 -36.88 -22.07
N TRP A 109 -10.90 -37.62 -22.76
CA TRP A 109 -10.49 -38.41 -23.94
C TRP A 109 -10.09 -37.55 -25.13
N ARG A 110 -10.82 -36.44 -25.34
CA ARG A 110 -10.51 -35.45 -26.36
C ARG A 110 -9.20 -34.73 -26.03
N ARG A 111 -8.96 -34.45 -24.74
CA ARG A 111 -7.69 -33.87 -24.25
C ARG A 111 -6.50 -34.77 -24.58
N GLU A 112 -6.55 -36.03 -24.13
CA GLU A 112 -5.49 -37.02 -24.34
C GLU A 112 -5.21 -37.27 -25.83
N TRP A 113 -6.25 -37.29 -26.67
CA TRP A 113 -6.06 -37.47 -28.12
C TRP A 113 -5.38 -36.27 -28.78
N LEU A 114 -5.78 -35.05 -28.39
CA LEU A 114 -5.31 -33.80 -28.99
C LEU A 114 -3.87 -33.47 -28.60
N THR A 115 -3.46 -33.74 -27.36
CA THR A 115 -2.13 -33.38 -26.83
C THR A 115 -1.04 -34.42 -27.10
N ALA A 116 -1.42 -35.63 -27.53
CA ALA A 116 -0.49 -36.75 -27.76
C ALA A 116 0.48 -36.63 -28.96
N PRO A 117 0.18 -35.95 -30.09
CA PRO A 117 1.03 -35.96 -31.28
C PRO A 117 2.51 -35.59 -31.06
N PRO A 118 2.88 -34.55 -30.28
CA PRO A 118 4.28 -34.20 -30.05
C PRO A 118 5.14 -35.30 -29.40
N PHE A 119 4.52 -36.29 -28.74
CA PHE A 119 5.25 -37.38 -28.07
C PHE A 119 5.81 -38.41 -29.05
N THR A 120 5.29 -38.51 -30.27
CA THR A 120 5.81 -39.41 -31.30
C THR A 120 6.78 -38.72 -32.26
N SER A 121 7.77 -39.47 -32.76
CA SER A 121 8.68 -39.00 -33.80
C SER A 121 7.98 -38.80 -35.15
N ALA A 122 6.81 -39.43 -35.35
CA ALA A 122 6.00 -39.25 -36.56
C ALA A 122 5.58 -37.79 -36.77
N PHE A 123 5.42 -37.01 -35.69
CA PHE A 123 5.05 -35.60 -35.73
C PHE A 123 6.11 -34.69 -36.38
N ILE A 124 7.34 -35.17 -36.59
CA ILE A 124 8.39 -34.40 -37.27
C ILE A 124 8.14 -34.37 -38.80
N LYS A 125 7.43 -35.35 -39.35
CA LYS A 125 7.14 -35.44 -40.79
C LYS A 125 6.25 -34.28 -41.23
N SER A 126 6.57 -33.68 -42.39
CA SER A 126 5.83 -32.54 -42.94
C SER A 126 4.36 -32.87 -43.22
N GLU A 127 4.08 -34.01 -43.82
CA GLU A 127 2.72 -34.46 -44.15
C GLU A 127 1.81 -34.52 -42.92
N THR A 128 2.31 -35.09 -41.82
CA THR A 128 1.61 -35.18 -40.55
C THR A 128 1.36 -33.80 -39.92
N ARG A 129 2.33 -32.88 -40.01
CA ARG A 129 2.15 -31.50 -39.52
C ARG A 129 1.12 -30.73 -40.34
N VAL A 130 1.04 -30.99 -41.65
CA VAL A 130 0.03 -30.37 -42.52
C VAL A 130 -1.37 -30.86 -42.15
N GLU A 131 -1.58 -32.17 -41.97
CA GLU A 131 -2.84 -32.73 -41.49
C GLU A 131 -3.24 -32.10 -40.14
N PHE A 132 -2.32 -32.10 -39.17
CA PHE A 132 -2.54 -31.55 -37.84
C PHE A 132 -2.88 -30.05 -37.87
N THR A 133 -2.14 -29.27 -38.67
CA THR A 133 -2.37 -27.81 -38.79
C THR A 133 -3.68 -27.51 -39.49
N ALA A 134 -4.11 -28.33 -40.46
CA ALA A 134 -5.37 -28.15 -41.16
C ALA A 134 -6.56 -28.27 -40.20
N LEU A 135 -6.62 -29.36 -39.41
CA LEU A 135 -7.69 -29.56 -38.43
C LEU A 135 -7.73 -28.44 -37.38
N LEU A 136 -6.57 -27.98 -36.90
CA LEU A 136 -6.50 -26.95 -35.86
C LEU A 136 -6.84 -25.54 -36.35
N ARG A 137 -6.87 -25.30 -37.66
CA ARG A 137 -7.26 -24.01 -38.26
C ARG A 137 -8.76 -23.91 -38.53
N GLU A 138 -9.48 -25.03 -38.51
CA GLU A 138 -10.93 -25.05 -38.69
C GLU A 138 -11.64 -24.28 -37.58
N ASP A 139 -12.87 -23.84 -37.86
CA ASP A 139 -13.75 -23.12 -36.93
C ASP A 139 -13.05 -21.96 -36.21
N ASP A 140 -12.28 -21.16 -36.96
CA ASP A 140 -11.45 -20.08 -36.45
C ASP A 140 -10.58 -20.56 -35.28
N PHE A 141 -9.68 -21.51 -35.50
CA PHE A 141 -8.69 -21.93 -34.48
C PHE A 141 -9.24 -22.40 -33.11
N ALA A 142 -10.54 -22.72 -32.99
CA ALA A 142 -11.14 -23.14 -31.72
C ALA A 142 -10.46 -24.39 -31.11
N LEU A 143 -9.99 -25.30 -31.96
CA LEU A 143 -9.24 -26.48 -31.53
C LEU A 143 -7.80 -26.17 -31.15
N LEU A 144 -7.17 -25.17 -31.78
CA LEU A 144 -5.83 -24.73 -31.40
C LEU A 144 -5.83 -24.13 -30.00
N GLU A 145 -6.84 -23.33 -29.65
CA GLU A 145 -7.02 -22.79 -28.31
C GLU A 145 -7.03 -23.89 -27.25
N LYS A 146 -7.88 -24.92 -27.47
CA LYS A 146 -7.94 -26.09 -26.59
C LYS A 146 -6.62 -26.84 -26.50
N LEU A 147 -5.92 -27.01 -27.63
CA LEU A 147 -4.60 -27.64 -27.62
C LEU A 147 -3.63 -26.87 -26.73
N LEU A 148 -3.54 -25.54 -26.86
CA LEU A 148 -2.61 -24.72 -26.08
C LEU A 148 -2.90 -24.82 -24.58
N VAL A 149 -4.18 -24.70 -24.21
CA VAL A 149 -4.66 -24.79 -22.83
C VAL A 149 -4.39 -26.17 -22.24
N TRP A 150 -4.83 -27.23 -22.92
CA TRP A 150 -4.72 -28.60 -22.43
C TRP A 150 -3.28 -29.10 -22.43
N TYR A 151 -2.46 -28.74 -23.43
CA TYR A 151 -1.09 -29.21 -23.51
C TYR A 151 -0.25 -28.68 -22.34
N GLN A 152 -0.34 -27.38 -22.03
CA GLN A 152 0.39 -26.83 -20.90
C GLN A 152 -0.15 -27.34 -19.56
N ALA A 153 -1.46 -27.60 -19.43
CA ALA A 153 -2.04 -28.18 -18.22
C ALA A 153 -1.55 -29.61 -17.98
N GLN A 154 -1.65 -30.49 -18.98
CA GLN A 154 -1.37 -31.92 -18.83
C GLN A 154 0.14 -32.25 -18.79
N HIS A 155 0.95 -31.53 -19.54
CA HIS A 155 2.35 -31.89 -19.77
C HIS A 155 3.34 -31.02 -19.01
N THR A 156 2.91 -30.38 -17.92
CA THR A 156 3.77 -29.61 -17.02
C THR A 156 3.90 -30.32 -15.67
N ILE A 157 5.14 -30.47 -15.18
CA ILE A 157 5.43 -31.00 -13.85
C ILE A 157 5.73 -29.85 -12.87
N PRO A 158 5.42 -30.02 -11.57
CA PRO A 158 5.84 -29.04 -10.57
C PRO A 158 7.36 -28.94 -10.53
N ASN A 159 7.88 -27.74 -10.31
CA ASN A 159 9.30 -27.46 -10.33
C ASN A 159 10.05 -28.31 -9.26
N PRO A 160 10.89 -29.26 -9.67
CA PRO A 160 11.53 -30.17 -8.73
C PRO A 160 12.52 -29.47 -7.81
N VAL A 161 13.12 -28.36 -8.25
CA VAL A 161 14.07 -27.57 -7.46
C VAL A 161 13.36 -26.87 -6.30
N VAL A 162 12.18 -26.31 -6.54
CA VAL A 162 11.37 -25.67 -5.49
C VAL A 162 10.94 -26.70 -4.46
N LEU A 163 10.51 -27.88 -4.90
CA LEU A 163 10.10 -28.97 -4.01
C LEU A 163 11.26 -29.52 -3.14
N GLN A 164 12.50 -29.48 -3.63
CA GLN A 164 13.69 -30.03 -2.95
C GLN A 164 14.38 -29.07 -1.97
N ARG A 165 14.08 -27.75 -1.99
CA ARG A 165 14.71 -26.78 -1.07
C ARG A 165 14.32 -27.06 0.39
N PRO A 166 15.23 -27.03 1.37
CA PRO A 166 14.86 -27.11 2.79
C PRO A 166 14.04 -25.88 3.21
N ASP A 167 13.03 -26.06 4.07
CA ASP A 167 12.14 -24.98 4.49
C ASP A 167 12.85 -24.00 5.42
N GLU A 168 13.13 -22.78 4.96
CA GLU A 168 13.60 -21.68 5.82
C GLU A 168 12.49 -20.71 6.24
N SER A 169 11.29 -20.75 5.64
CA SER A 169 10.23 -19.78 5.99
C SER A 169 8.78 -20.03 5.49
N GLY A 170 8.44 -21.16 4.86
CA GLY A 170 7.08 -21.37 4.31
C GLY A 170 6.48 -22.74 4.65
N GLU A 171 5.18 -22.78 4.93
CA GLU A 171 4.40 -24.00 5.06
C GLU A 171 4.49 -24.83 3.76
N GLY A 172 4.51 -26.16 3.87
CA GLY A 172 4.75 -27.07 2.73
C GLY A 172 3.81 -26.88 1.52
N GLU A 173 2.63 -26.28 1.72
CA GLU A 173 1.67 -26.02 0.65
C GLU A 173 2.01 -24.81 -0.22
N GLU A 174 2.47 -23.71 0.37
CA GLU A 174 2.90 -22.53 -0.39
C GLU A 174 4.04 -22.89 -1.35
N LYS A 175 4.91 -23.79 -0.91
CA LYS A 175 5.99 -24.37 -1.72
C LYS A 175 5.46 -25.18 -2.91
N ILE A 176 4.45 -26.03 -2.71
CA ILE A 176 3.80 -26.80 -3.80
C ILE A 176 3.16 -25.83 -4.80
N ARG A 177 2.44 -24.81 -4.31
CA ARG A 177 1.82 -23.77 -5.13
C ARG A 177 2.85 -23.06 -6.01
N VAL A 178 3.93 -22.58 -5.40
CA VAL A 178 5.03 -21.92 -6.14
C VAL A 178 5.64 -22.89 -7.16
N ALA A 179 5.84 -24.16 -6.78
CA ALA A 179 6.40 -25.17 -7.70
C ALA A 179 5.54 -25.38 -8.95
N HIS A 180 4.21 -25.37 -8.84
CA HIS A 180 3.31 -25.47 -10.01
C HIS A 180 3.30 -24.20 -10.87
N LEU A 181 3.35 -23.02 -10.25
CA LEU A 181 3.42 -21.74 -10.96
C LEU A 181 4.67 -21.64 -11.83
N VAL A 182 5.83 -22.00 -11.27
CA VAL A 182 7.11 -22.07 -12.01
C VAL A 182 7.41 -23.46 -12.57
N GLY A 183 6.35 -24.21 -12.94
CA GLY A 183 6.42 -25.59 -13.42
C GLY A 183 7.30 -25.77 -14.67
N TRP A 184 7.79 -26.99 -14.86
CA TRP A 184 8.71 -27.38 -15.92
C TRP A 184 8.05 -28.35 -16.92
N PRO A 185 8.56 -28.45 -18.16
CA PRO A 185 8.13 -29.48 -19.11
C PRO A 185 8.22 -30.91 -18.55
N SER A 186 7.18 -31.73 -18.74
CA SER A 186 7.20 -33.15 -18.35
C SER A 186 8.20 -33.98 -19.18
N ASP A 187 8.24 -33.75 -20.50
CA ASP A 187 9.23 -34.30 -21.43
C ASP A 187 9.82 -33.19 -22.31
N VAL A 188 11.10 -32.90 -22.14
CA VAL A 188 11.78 -31.81 -22.85
C VAL A 188 11.76 -32.02 -24.37
N ARG A 189 11.73 -33.27 -24.85
CA ARG A 189 11.75 -33.59 -26.29
C ARG A 189 10.40 -33.32 -26.96
N SER A 190 9.30 -33.77 -26.37
CA SER A 190 7.95 -33.52 -26.90
C SER A 190 7.62 -32.02 -26.92
N TRP A 191 7.93 -31.31 -25.83
CA TRP A 191 7.81 -29.85 -25.76
C TRP A 191 8.64 -29.14 -26.82
N GLY A 192 9.88 -29.57 -27.03
CA GLY A 192 10.71 -29.05 -28.11
C GLY A 192 10.07 -29.21 -29.48
N ARG A 193 9.48 -30.38 -29.79
CA ARG A 193 8.79 -30.62 -31.06
C ARG A 193 7.53 -29.77 -31.24
N LEU A 194 6.77 -29.54 -30.17
CA LEU A 194 5.59 -28.67 -30.20
C LEU A 194 6.01 -27.21 -30.47
N LEU A 195 7.02 -26.71 -29.76
CA LEU A 195 7.53 -25.35 -29.94
C LEU A 195 8.12 -25.14 -31.35
N ASP A 196 8.85 -26.14 -31.88
CA ASP A 196 9.38 -26.10 -33.24
C ASP A 196 8.27 -26.05 -34.31
N TRP A 197 7.04 -26.48 -33.98
CA TRP A 197 5.85 -26.36 -34.83
C TRP A 197 5.07 -25.06 -34.58
N LEU A 198 4.95 -24.62 -33.32
CA LEU A 198 4.15 -23.45 -32.93
C LEU A 198 4.84 -22.12 -33.26
N LEU A 199 6.16 -22.01 -33.07
CA LEU A 199 6.91 -20.76 -33.29
C LEU A 199 6.75 -20.19 -34.71
N PRO A 200 6.81 -20.99 -35.80
CA PRO A 200 6.52 -20.49 -37.15
C PRO A 200 5.08 -20.02 -37.38
N LEU A 201 4.11 -20.54 -36.60
CA LEU A 201 2.70 -20.17 -36.70
C LEU A 201 2.37 -18.92 -35.87
N ALA A 202 3.09 -18.69 -34.78
CA ALA A 202 2.84 -17.65 -33.80
C ALA A 202 2.61 -16.23 -34.38
N PRO A 203 3.39 -15.75 -35.37
CA PRO A 203 3.17 -14.41 -35.94
C PRO A 203 1.83 -14.23 -36.67
N SER A 204 1.17 -15.33 -37.06
CA SER A 204 -0.08 -15.32 -37.84
C SER A 204 -1.34 -15.59 -37.01
N LEU A 205 -1.20 -15.77 -35.70
CA LEU A 205 -2.31 -16.11 -34.82
C LEU A 205 -3.15 -14.87 -34.46
N PRO A 206 -4.48 -15.01 -34.33
CA PRO A 206 -5.33 -13.94 -33.83
C PRO A 206 -4.94 -13.56 -32.39
N ALA A 207 -5.13 -12.30 -32.03
CA ALA A 207 -4.65 -11.76 -30.75
C ALA A 207 -5.20 -12.48 -29.51
N ARG A 208 -6.43 -13.01 -29.59
CA ARG A 208 -7.05 -13.79 -28.52
C ARG A 208 -6.27 -15.06 -28.12
N LEU A 209 -5.47 -15.63 -29.03
CA LEU A 209 -4.67 -16.83 -28.76
C LEU A 209 -3.29 -16.51 -28.18
N VAL A 210 -2.86 -15.24 -28.22
CA VAL A 210 -1.51 -14.85 -27.78
C VAL A 210 -1.31 -15.13 -26.29
N SER A 211 -2.32 -14.86 -25.44
CA SER A 211 -2.28 -15.20 -24.01
C SER A 211 -2.04 -16.69 -23.76
N HIS A 212 -2.76 -17.56 -24.49
CA HIS A 212 -2.61 -19.01 -24.39
C HIS A 212 -1.25 -19.52 -24.89
N VAL A 213 -0.72 -18.93 -25.97
CA VAL A 213 0.63 -19.25 -26.44
C VAL A 213 1.69 -18.82 -25.42
N LEU A 214 1.50 -17.67 -24.76
CA LEU A 214 2.40 -17.21 -23.71
C LEU A 214 2.45 -18.16 -22.51
N GLU A 215 1.34 -18.81 -22.15
CA GLU A 215 1.34 -19.83 -21.10
C GLU A 215 2.20 -21.05 -21.47
N VAL A 216 2.16 -21.49 -22.73
CA VAL A 216 3.04 -22.57 -23.21
C VAL A 216 4.51 -22.11 -23.20
N PHE A 217 4.75 -20.88 -23.64
CA PHE A 217 6.08 -20.27 -23.64
C PHE A 217 6.66 -20.10 -22.23
N SER A 218 5.83 -19.73 -21.26
CA SER A 218 6.22 -19.50 -19.87
C SER A 218 6.76 -20.78 -19.23
N VAL A 219 6.15 -21.95 -19.47
CA VAL A 219 6.61 -23.25 -18.95
C VAL A 219 8.01 -23.59 -19.45
N TRP A 220 8.28 -23.40 -20.75
CA TRP A 220 9.61 -23.63 -21.29
C TRP A 220 10.64 -22.66 -20.70
N GLN A 221 10.28 -21.38 -20.57
CA GLN A 221 11.16 -20.37 -19.99
C GLN A 221 11.37 -20.54 -18.48
N ASN A 222 10.42 -21.10 -17.73
CA ASN A 222 10.61 -21.41 -16.32
C ASN A 222 11.83 -22.32 -16.08
N MET A 223 12.08 -23.23 -17.01
CA MET A 223 13.24 -24.13 -17.01
C MET A 223 14.47 -23.49 -17.69
N CYS A 224 14.28 -22.79 -18.81
CA CYS A 224 15.36 -22.37 -19.71
C CYS A 224 15.74 -20.89 -19.68
N ALA A 225 15.11 -20.03 -18.86
CA ALA A 225 15.32 -18.58 -18.88
C ALA A 225 16.79 -18.17 -18.65
N ASN A 226 17.55 -18.98 -17.90
CA ASN A 226 18.96 -18.76 -17.60
C ASN A 226 19.91 -19.58 -18.50
N LEU A 227 19.41 -20.23 -19.55
CA LEU A 227 20.16 -21.13 -20.44
C LEU A 227 20.05 -20.68 -21.90
N ARG A 228 21.19 -20.42 -22.55
CA ARG A 228 21.23 -20.07 -23.98
C ARG A 228 20.79 -21.24 -24.85
N ASN A 229 19.68 -21.06 -25.58
CA ASN A 229 19.19 -21.99 -26.58
C ASN A 229 18.41 -21.27 -27.69
N PRO A 230 18.33 -21.84 -28.92
CA PRO A 230 17.67 -21.16 -30.05
C PRO A 230 16.16 -20.99 -29.86
N ARG A 231 15.49 -21.90 -29.14
CA ARG A 231 14.04 -21.82 -28.91
C ARG A 231 13.67 -20.67 -27.99
N SER A 232 14.37 -20.52 -26.87
CA SER A 232 14.16 -19.40 -25.94
C SER A 232 14.47 -18.05 -26.61
N ALA A 233 15.47 -17.99 -27.49
CA ALA A 233 15.77 -16.77 -28.25
C ALA A 233 14.61 -16.37 -29.17
N ALA A 234 14.07 -17.32 -29.95
CA ALA A 234 12.94 -17.09 -30.84
C ALA A 234 11.66 -16.69 -30.08
N LEU A 235 11.41 -17.35 -28.94
CA LEU A 235 10.28 -17.08 -28.06
C LEU A 235 10.32 -15.64 -27.51
N VAL A 236 11.47 -15.24 -26.97
CA VAL A 236 11.69 -13.90 -26.40
C VAL A 236 11.54 -12.82 -27.48
N GLN A 237 12.08 -13.06 -28.67
CA GLN A 237 11.93 -12.17 -29.82
C GLN A 237 10.46 -12.03 -30.25
N GLN A 238 9.70 -13.13 -30.28
CA GLN A 238 8.27 -13.10 -30.62
C GLN A 238 7.45 -12.31 -29.60
N CYS A 239 7.72 -12.49 -28.30
CA CYS A 239 7.04 -11.72 -27.23
C CYS A 239 7.31 -10.22 -27.36
N SER A 240 8.56 -9.85 -27.64
CA SER A 240 8.93 -8.45 -27.89
C SER A 240 8.21 -7.89 -29.12
N SER A 241 8.05 -8.69 -30.18
CA SER A 241 7.34 -8.28 -31.40
C SER A 241 5.86 -8.03 -31.14
N TRP A 242 5.18 -8.89 -30.37
CA TRP A 242 3.77 -8.69 -30.03
C TRP A 242 3.56 -7.43 -29.19
N LEU A 243 4.41 -7.20 -28.17
CA LEU A 243 4.33 -5.99 -27.35
C LEU A 243 4.48 -4.72 -28.21
N LEU A 244 5.44 -4.69 -29.13
CA LEU A 244 5.63 -3.55 -30.04
C LEU A 244 4.45 -3.33 -30.99
N GLN A 245 3.77 -4.40 -31.42
CA GLN A 245 2.56 -4.27 -32.25
C GLN A 245 1.39 -3.70 -31.45
N MET A 246 1.24 -4.10 -30.18
CA MET A 246 0.22 -3.56 -29.28
C MET A 246 0.45 -2.08 -29.00
N GLU A 247 1.67 -1.70 -28.59
CA GLU A 247 2.06 -0.30 -28.32
C GLU A 247 1.79 0.62 -29.54
N ARG A 248 2.11 0.15 -30.76
CA ARG A 248 1.83 0.91 -32.00
C ARG A 248 0.36 1.04 -32.30
N SER A 249 -0.43 0.03 -31.96
CA SER A 249 -1.87 0.01 -32.23
C SER A 249 -2.64 0.97 -31.31
N GLU A 250 -2.17 1.15 -30.07
CA GLU A 250 -2.73 2.11 -29.11
C GLU A 250 -2.39 3.56 -29.49
N ALA A 251 -1.27 3.77 -30.20
CA ALA A 251 -0.83 5.09 -30.67
C ALA A 251 -1.42 5.54 -32.02
N ALA A 252 -2.13 4.67 -32.75
CA ALA A 252 -2.65 4.98 -34.09
C ALA A 252 -3.96 5.79 -34.04
N GLU A 253 -4.14 6.74 -34.97
CA GLU A 253 -5.40 7.50 -35.09
C GLU A 253 -6.55 6.59 -35.55
N PRO A 254 -7.80 6.85 -35.11
CA PRO A 254 -8.96 5.97 -35.37
C PRO A 254 -9.31 5.77 -36.86
N ALA A 255 -8.71 6.55 -37.77
CA ALA A 255 -8.91 6.43 -39.21
C ALA A 255 -8.09 5.28 -39.85
N ASP A 256 -7.04 4.78 -39.19
CA ASP A 256 -6.15 3.70 -39.68
C ASP A 256 -6.54 2.30 -39.13
N GLU A 257 -7.72 2.19 -38.54
CA GLU A 257 -8.24 1.01 -37.83
C GLU A 257 -8.58 -0.20 -38.73
N SER A 258 -8.47 -0.11 -40.06
CA SER A 258 -8.75 -1.23 -40.95
C SER A 258 -7.60 -2.25 -40.95
N GLY A 259 -7.67 -3.26 -40.06
CA GLY A 259 -6.74 -4.39 -40.02
C GLY A 259 -5.95 -4.58 -38.72
N ASN A 260 -6.33 -3.89 -37.63
CA ASN A 260 -5.67 -4.06 -36.34
C ASN A 260 -6.14 -5.35 -35.64
N GLN A 261 -5.27 -6.37 -35.60
CA GLN A 261 -5.55 -7.65 -34.94
C GLN A 261 -5.82 -7.54 -33.43
N TRP A 262 -5.52 -6.40 -32.80
CA TRP A 262 -5.67 -6.13 -31.37
C TRP A 262 -6.98 -5.42 -31.00
N GLN A 263 -7.83 -5.07 -31.96
CA GLN A 263 -9.11 -4.36 -31.73
C GLN A 263 -10.05 -5.07 -30.75
N ASP A 264 -10.05 -6.40 -30.75
CA ASP A 264 -10.91 -7.20 -29.87
C ASP A 264 -10.45 -7.19 -28.40
N LEU A 265 -9.21 -6.74 -28.13
CA LEU A 265 -8.64 -6.65 -26.78
C LEU A 265 -8.78 -5.24 -26.24
N MET A 266 -9.72 -5.03 -25.31
CA MET A 266 -10.00 -3.71 -24.75
C MET A 266 -9.59 -3.58 -23.27
N GLY A 267 -9.05 -2.41 -22.90
CA GLY A 267 -8.78 -2.02 -21.51
C GLY A 267 -7.78 -2.95 -20.80
N ASP A 268 -8.11 -3.43 -19.60
CA ASP A 268 -7.14 -4.16 -18.77
C ASP A 268 -6.70 -5.53 -19.32
N ALA A 269 -7.43 -6.09 -20.30
CA ALA A 269 -6.96 -7.30 -20.98
C ALA A 269 -5.70 -7.00 -21.81
N SER A 270 -5.67 -5.82 -22.47
CA SER A 270 -4.47 -5.33 -23.16
C SER A 270 -3.35 -5.07 -22.14
N SER A 271 -3.64 -4.38 -21.04
CA SER A 271 -2.60 -4.08 -20.03
C SER A 271 -2.06 -5.34 -19.34
N SER A 272 -2.92 -6.30 -18.98
CA SER A 272 -2.51 -7.58 -18.39
C SER A 272 -1.67 -8.42 -19.37
N LEU A 273 -2.07 -8.47 -20.64
CA LEU A 273 -1.29 -9.15 -21.67
C LEU A 273 0.07 -8.47 -21.88
N ALA A 274 0.10 -7.14 -21.93
CA ALA A 274 1.33 -6.37 -22.02
C ALA A 274 2.26 -6.63 -20.82
N SER A 275 1.73 -6.64 -19.59
CA SER A 275 2.48 -7.01 -18.39
C SER A 275 3.01 -8.44 -18.44
N SER A 276 2.22 -9.41 -18.94
CA SER A 276 2.63 -10.81 -19.08
C SER A 276 3.73 -11.00 -20.13
N LEU A 277 3.63 -10.28 -21.25
CA LEU A 277 4.67 -10.21 -22.28
C LEU A 277 5.98 -9.65 -21.69
N ARG A 278 5.89 -8.51 -20.98
CA ARG A 278 7.03 -7.91 -20.27
C ARG A 278 7.66 -8.88 -19.28
N TYR A 279 6.86 -9.51 -18.42
CA TYR A 279 7.33 -10.48 -17.43
C TYR A 279 8.13 -11.62 -18.09
N THR A 280 7.64 -12.16 -19.21
CA THR A 280 8.25 -13.30 -19.90
C THR A 280 9.67 -12.99 -20.38
N PHE A 281 9.88 -11.85 -21.05
CA PHE A 281 11.24 -11.51 -21.52
C PHE A 281 12.10 -10.89 -20.42
N LEU A 282 11.54 -10.10 -19.48
CA LEU A 282 12.28 -9.51 -18.36
C LEU A 282 12.89 -10.60 -17.46
N ARG A 283 12.16 -11.70 -17.23
CA ARG A 283 12.69 -12.86 -16.50
C ARG A 283 13.91 -13.49 -17.17
N SER A 284 13.98 -13.43 -18.49
CA SER A 284 15.09 -13.98 -19.28
C SER A 284 16.21 -12.96 -19.57
N ALA A 285 16.10 -11.73 -19.05
CA ALA A 285 16.95 -10.62 -19.43
C ALA A 285 18.45 -10.89 -19.14
N ARG A 286 18.79 -11.69 -18.12
CA ARG A 286 20.19 -12.09 -17.84
C ARG A 286 20.83 -12.82 -19.03
N THR A 287 20.04 -13.60 -19.77
CA THR A 287 20.50 -14.40 -20.90
C THR A 287 20.28 -13.66 -22.23
N TYR A 288 19.14 -12.96 -22.35
CA TYR A 288 18.67 -12.25 -23.55
C TYR A 288 18.32 -10.80 -23.21
N PRO A 289 19.32 -9.91 -23.07
CA PRO A 289 19.09 -8.55 -22.56
C PRO A 289 18.40 -7.61 -23.55
N ASP A 290 18.55 -7.81 -24.87
CA ASP A 290 18.18 -6.83 -25.89
C ASP A 290 16.73 -6.33 -25.80
N PRO A 291 15.70 -7.18 -25.60
CA PRO A 291 14.32 -6.70 -25.49
C PRO A 291 14.05 -5.89 -24.22
N ALA A 292 14.70 -6.24 -23.11
CA ALA A 292 14.59 -5.51 -21.85
C ALA A 292 15.25 -4.13 -21.95
N VAL A 293 16.43 -4.07 -22.58
CA VAL A 293 17.14 -2.82 -22.90
C VAL A 293 16.28 -1.94 -23.80
N ALA A 294 15.71 -2.48 -24.87
CA ALA A 294 14.85 -1.73 -25.78
C ALA A 294 13.57 -1.20 -25.11
N LEU A 295 12.99 -1.93 -24.14
CA LEU A 295 11.85 -1.45 -23.35
C LEU A 295 12.27 -0.27 -22.46
N LEU A 296 13.40 -0.38 -21.76
CA LEU A 296 13.90 0.71 -20.91
C LEU A 296 14.22 1.98 -21.73
N GLU A 297 14.81 1.83 -22.92
CA GLU A 297 15.04 2.95 -23.85
C GLU A 297 13.74 3.67 -24.20
N ARG A 298 12.69 2.91 -24.60
CA ARG A 298 11.38 3.51 -24.90
C ARG A 298 10.75 4.19 -23.68
N ALA A 299 10.72 3.51 -22.53
CA ALA A 299 10.17 4.05 -21.29
C ALA A 299 10.93 5.29 -20.78
N SER A 300 12.21 5.46 -21.15
CA SER A 300 12.98 6.66 -20.79
C SER A 300 12.56 7.90 -21.58
N ILE A 301 11.94 7.71 -22.75
CA ILE A 301 11.55 8.79 -23.67
C ILE A 301 10.04 9.03 -23.60
N ASP A 302 9.24 7.97 -23.70
CA ASP A 302 7.79 8.03 -23.79
C ASP A 302 7.14 7.94 -22.40
N ALA A 303 6.31 8.94 -22.07
CA ALA A 303 5.64 9.02 -20.77
C ALA A 303 4.53 7.98 -20.59
N ASP A 304 3.80 7.64 -21.64
CA ASP A 304 2.67 6.71 -21.58
C ASP A 304 3.18 5.28 -21.40
N VAL A 305 4.23 4.91 -22.16
CA VAL A 305 4.93 3.62 -21.99
C VAL A 305 5.53 3.51 -20.59
N ARG A 306 6.08 4.62 -20.05
CA ARG A 306 6.66 4.66 -18.71
C ARG A 306 5.58 4.43 -17.65
N GLU A 307 4.48 5.17 -17.67
CA GLU A 307 3.40 5.01 -16.69
C GLU A 307 2.84 3.58 -16.72
N ALA A 308 2.65 3.01 -17.91
CA ALA A 308 2.12 1.66 -18.08
C ALA A 308 3.09 0.54 -17.63
N ALA A 309 4.40 0.74 -17.73
CA ALA A 309 5.42 -0.29 -17.47
C ALA A 309 6.15 -0.11 -16.12
N TYR A 310 6.03 1.02 -15.44
CA TYR A 310 6.89 1.37 -14.29
C TYR A 310 6.86 0.32 -13.18
N ASN A 311 5.67 -0.15 -12.78
CA ASN A 311 5.53 -1.17 -11.73
C ASN A 311 6.17 -2.51 -12.12
N ASP A 312 6.04 -2.91 -13.39
CA ASP A 312 6.64 -4.14 -13.91
C ASP A 312 8.18 -4.02 -13.91
N LEU A 313 8.70 -2.87 -14.33
CA LEU A 313 10.14 -2.59 -14.32
C LEU A 313 10.71 -2.60 -12.90
N MET A 314 10.01 -1.99 -11.93
CA MET A 314 10.44 -1.99 -10.53
C MET A 314 10.42 -3.39 -9.90
N THR A 315 9.46 -4.24 -10.29
CA THR A 315 9.40 -5.65 -9.87
C THR A 315 10.64 -6.44 -10.32
N PHE A 316 11.18 -6.10 -11.50
CA PHE A 316 12.38 -6.72 -12.06
C PHE A 316 13.66 -5.89 -11.87
N ALA A 317 13.64 -4.85 -11.03
CA ALA A 317 14.82 -4.04 -10.71
C ALA A 317 16.04 -4.86 -10.24
N PRO A 318 15.91 -5.97 -9.46
CA PRO A 318 17.05 -6.82 -9.12
C PRO A 318 17.77 -7.42 -10.34
N ILE A 319 17.03 -7.77 -11.39
CA ILE A 319 17.62 -8.30 -12.63
C ILE A 319 18.14 -7.16 -13.51
N LEU A 320 17.36 -6.09 -13.64
CA LEU A 320 17.68 -4.96 -14.53
C LEU A 320 18.88 -4.14 -14.07
N SER A 321 19.11 -4.06 -12.75
CA SER A 321 20.29 -3.40 -12.17
C SER A 321 21.61 -4.11 -12.49
N GLU A 322 21.59 -5.43 -12.74
CA GLU A 322 22.77 -6.17 -13.19
C GLU A 322 23.05 -5.96 -14.70
N ILE A 323 22.00 -5.76 -15.50
CA ILE A 323 22.08 -5.78 -16.97
C ILE A 323 22.25 -4.38 -17.57
N ALA A 324 21.36 -3.46 -17.18
CA ALA A 324 21.28 -2.12 -17.75
C ALA A 324 21.00 -1.07 -16.65
N PRO A 325 21.87 -0.94 -15.64
CA PRO A 325 21.67 -0.03 -14.52
C PRO A 325 21.52 1.43 -14.96
N GLU A 326 22.24 1.85 -16.03
CA GLU A 326 22.15 3.20 -16.57
C GLU A 326 20.76 3.56 -17.10
N LEU A 327 20.14 2.64 -17.85
CA LEU A 327 18.82 2.86 -18.42
C LEU A 327 17.73 2.77 -17.34
N LEU A 328 17.89 1.89 -16.34
CA LEU A 328 17.00 1.86 -15.18
C LEU A 328 17.02 3.20 -14.43
N VAL A 329 18.20 3.79 -14.25
CA VAL A 329 18.36 5.15 -13.70
C VAL A 329 17.68 6.20 -14.58
N ALA A 330 17.82 6.13 -15.91
CA ALA A 330 17.17 7.07 -16.83
C ALA A 330 15.63 7.02 -16.71
N VAL A 331 15.04 5.82 -16.70
CA VAL A 331 13.58 5.64 -16.52
C VAL A 331 13.11 6.17 -15.16
N THR A 332 13.88 5.89 -14.09
CA THR A 332 13.54 6.34 -12.73
C THR A 332 13.55 7.86 -12.65
N LYS A 333 14.53 8.53 -13.25
CA LYS A 333 14.56 10.00 -13.34
C LYS A 333 13.36 10.56 -14.09
N ALA A 334 13.04 10.01 -15.26
CA ALA A 334 11.92 10.47 -16.08
C ALA A 334 10.55 10.27 -15.39
N ALA A 335 10.44 9.35 -14.44
CA ALA A 335 9.23 9.16 -13.65
C ALA A 335 9.14 10.08 -12.42
N LEU A 336 10.28 10.40 -11.80
CA LEU A 336 10.32 11.09 -10.50
C LEU A 336 10.55 12.60 -10.62
N MET A 337 11.32 13.04 -11.62
CA MET A 337 11.65 14.45 -11.82
C MET A 337 10.53 15.12 -12.62
N GLU A 338 9.89 16.11 -11.99
CA GLU A 338 8.88 16.95 -12.62
C GLU A 338 9.51 18.25 -13.16
N GLU A 339 8.69 19.02 -13.90
CA GLU A 339 8.99 20.38 -14.30
C GLU A 339 9.38 21.22 -13.07
N LEU A 340 10.45 22.00 -13.18
CA LEU A 340 10.91 22.84 -12.08
C LEU A 340 9.91 24.00 -11.83
N PRO A 341 9.82 24.53 -10.60
CA PRO A 341 8.84 25.57 -10.24
C PRO A 341 8.84 26.81 -11.13
N GLN A 342 10.03 27.29 -11.50
CA GLN A 342 10.17 28.45 -12.37
C GLN A 342 9.68 28.15 -13.79
N ASP A 343 10.01 26.98 -14.33
CA ASP A 343 9.59 26.57 -15.67
C ASP A 343 8.07 26.41 -15.73
N ARG A 344 7.47 25.79 -14.69
CA ARG A 344 6.02 25.67 -14.52
C ARG A 344 5.35 27.04 -14.42
N PHE A 345 5.93 27.96 -13.64
CA PHE A 345 5.45 29.33 -13.54
C PHE A 345 5.47 30.04 -14.90
N ASP A 346 6.59 29.97 -15.61
CA ASP A 346 6.79 30.62 -16.89
C ASP A 346 5.85 30.05 -17.97
N ARG A 347 5.67 28.73 -18.02
CA ARG A 347 4.70 28.07 -18.91
C ARG A 347 3.28 28.50 -18.62
N GLN A 348 2.87 28.52 -17.35
CA GLN A 348 1.53 28.94 -16.97
C GLN A 348 1.28 30.43 -17.32
N GLN A 349 2.28 31.29 -17.17
CA GLN A 349 2.21 32.68 -17.64
C GLN A 349 2.05 32.76 -19.17
N GLN A 350 2.82 31.97 -19.92
CA GLN A 350 2.72 31.91 -21.38
C GLN A 350 1.35 31.39 -21.84
N GLU A 351 0.81 30.35 -21.21
CA GLU A 351 -0.52 29.81 -21.46
C GLU A 351 -1.60 30.86 -21.18
N ASN A 352 -1.51 31.54 -20.04
CA ASN A 352 -2.42 32.64 -19.68
C ASN A 352 -2.35 33.79 -20.68
N GLU A 353 -1.15 34.19 -21.11
CA GLU A 353 -0.96 35.28 -22.06
C GLU A 353 -1.43 34.90 -23.46
N ALA A 354 -1.12 33.68 -23.93
CA ALA A 354 -1.61 33.13 -25.19
C ALA A 354 -3.14 33.02 -25.19
N GLN A 355 -3.74 32.59 -24.09
CA GLN A 355 -5.20 32.52 -23.91
C GLN A 355 -5.81 33.92 -23.88
N HIS A 356 -5.22 34.89 -23.17
CA HIS A 356 -5.67 36.28 -23.20
C HIS A 356 -5.60 36.89 -24.61
N GLN A 357 -4.53 36.61 -25.35
CA GLN A 357 -4.42 37.02 -26.75
C GLN A 357 -5.44 36.32 -27.65
N ARG A 358 -5.74 35.04 -27.41
CA ARG A 358 -6.76 34.26 -28.13
C ARG A 358 -8.16 34.83 -27.87
N LEU A 359 -8.52 35.08 -26.61
CA LEU A 359 -9.77 35.72 -26.22
C LEU A 359 -9.89 37.13 -26.81
N LYS A 360 -8.80 37.91 -26.84
CA LYS A 360 -8.78 39.23 -27.48
C LYS A 360 -9.03 39.15 -28.99
N LYS A 361 -8.46 38.15 -29.67
CA LYS A 361 -8.72 37.89 -31.10
C LYS A 361 -10.16 37.46 -31.35
N LEU A 362 -10.73 36.59 -30.51
CA LEU A 362 -12.13 36.15 -30.62
C LEU A 362 -13.12 37.30 -30.37
N ARG A 363 -12.84 38.18 -29.39
CA ARG A 363 -13.66 39.39 -29.13
C ARG A 363 -13.61 40.41 -30.27
N ALA A 364 -12.55 40.42 -31.09
CA ALA A 364 -12.42 41.31 -32.24
C ALA A 364 -13.26 40.87 -33.46
N ILE A 365 -13.73 39.62 -33.50
CA ILE A 365 -14.66 39.12 -34.52
C ILE A 365 -16.07 39.66 -34.22
N PRO A 366 -16.81 40.23 -35.19
CA PRO A 366 -18.19 40.67 -35.00
C PRO A 366 -19.11 39.53 -34.53
N GLU A 367 -20.03 39.79 -33.60
CA GLU A 367 -20.89 38.77 -32.97
C GLU A 367 -21.71 37.92 -33.96
N ALA A 368 -22.10 38.51 -35.09
CA ALA A 368 -22.86 37.85 -36.15
C ALA A 368 -22.04 36.81 -36.95
N GLU A 369 -20.70 36.88 -36.91
CA GLU A 369 -19.80 36.03 -37.71
C GLU A 369 -19.08 34.96 -36.87
N ARG A 370 -19.28 34.95 -35.54
CA ARG A 370 -18.67 33.96 -34.63
C ARG A 370 -19.35 32.59 -34.76
N THR A 371 -18.55 31.53 -34.84
CA THR A 371 -19.05 30.15 -34.80
C THR A 371 -19.52 29.75 -33.40
N GLN A 372 -20.36 28.71 -33.29
CA GLN A 372 -20.87 28.22 -32.00
C GLN A 372 -19.75 27.79 -31.03
N ARG A 373 -18.65 27.25 -31.56
CA ARG A 373 -17.47 26.85 -30.77
C ARG A 373 -16.73 28.07 -30.19
N GLU A 374 -16.64 29.16 -30.95
CA GLU A 374 -16.02 30.41 -30.52
C GLU A 374 -16.88 31.20 -29.53
N ARG A 375 -18.21 31.06 -29.60
CA ARG A 375 -19.14 31.56 -28.57
C ARG A 375 -18.91 30.80 -27.26
N ASN A 376 -19.02 29.47 -27.28
CA ASN A 376 -18.78 28.63 -26.10
C ASN A 376 -17.39 28.84 -25.44
N GLU A 377 -16.34 29.15 -26.21
CA GLU A 377 -15.00 29.51 -25.69
C GLU A 377 -14.93 30.89 -25.03
N LEU A 378 -15.78 31.84 -25.42
CA LEU A 378 -15.92 33.15 -24.76
C LEU A 378 -16.78 33.08 -23.51
N ASP A 379 -17.74 32.14 -23.47
CA ASP A 379 -18.72 31.98 -22.41
C ASP A 379 -18.26 31.04 -21.29
N SER A 380 -17.19 30.27 -21.53
CA SER A 380 -16.53 29.50 -20.48
C SER A 380 -15.76 30.44 -19.55
N ALA A 381 -16.34 30.74 -18.39
CA ALA A 381 -15.69 31.52 -17.34
C ALA A 381 -14.42 30.82 -16.86
N PHE A 382 -13.26 31.29 -17.32
CA PHE A 382 -11.97 30.94 -16.73
C PHE A 382 -11.76 31.83 -15.50
N PHE A 383 -12.00 31.28 -14.32
CA PHE A 383 -11.47 31.86 -13.10
C PHE A 383 -9.96 31.53 -13.07
N PRO A 384 -9.06 32.52 -13.08
CA PRO A 384 -7.70 32.22 -12.65
C PRO A 384 -7.83 31.72 -11.21
N LEU A 385 -7.66 30.41 -11.02
CA LEU A 385 -7.33 29.87 -9.70
C LEU A 385 -6.20 30.76 -9.18
N GLY A 386 -6.43 31.41 -8.03
CA GLY A 386 -5.52 32.42 -7.51
C GLY A 386 -4.08 31.90 -7.55
N GLN A 387 -3.12 32.78 -7.83
CA GLN A 387 -1.69 32.43 -7.93
C GLN A 387 -1.35 31.34 -6.91
N ASP A 388 -1.03 30.14 -7.40
CA ASP A 388 -0.59 29.04 -6.56
C ASP A 388 0.52 29.59 -5.66
N ARG A 389 0.30 29.59 -4.34
CA ARG A 389 1.36 29.93 -3.40
C ARG A 389 2.34 28.75 -3.44
N TYR A 390 3.42 28.91 -4.20
CA TYR A 390 4.52 27.94 -4.24
C TYR A 390 5.02 27.67 -2.82
N SER A 391 4.80 26.45 -2.36
CA SER A 391 5.22 25.95 -1.06
C SER A 391 6.66 25.45 -1.12
N LEU A 392 7.31 25.30 0.04
CA LEU A 392 8.62 24.63 0.14
C LEU A 392 8.54 23.15 -0.27
N ASP A 393 7.35 22.58 -0.38
CA ASP A 393 7.12 21.21 -0.85
C ASP A 393 7.18 21.08 -2.39
N ASP A 394 7.06 22.18 -3.15
CA ASP A 394 6.96 22.17 -4.62
C ASP A 394 8.35 22.13 -5.28
N ILE A 395 9.20 21.16 -4.93
CA ILE A 395 10.63 21.15 -5.31
C ILE A 395 10.94 20.51 -6.68
N GLY A 396 9.93 20.23 -7.50
CA GLY A 396 10.11 19.55 -8.80
C GLY A 396 10.31 18.03 -8.70
N ILE A 397 9.87 17.41 -7.60
CA ILE A 397 9.81 15.95 -7.42
C ILE A 397 8.36 15.54 -7.22
N ASN A 398 7.92 14.47 -7.90
CA ASN A 398 6.53 14.02 -7.83
C ASN A 398 6.11 13.62 -6.41
N ARG A 399 5.26 14.44 -5.79
CA ARG A 399 4.74 14.24 -4.42
C ARG A 399 3.71 13.11 -4.34
N HIS A 400 2.90 12.93 -5.37
CA HIS A 400 1.73 12.04 -5.36
C HIS A 400 1.94 10.78 -6.20
N HIS A 401 3.18 10.28 -6.24
CA HIS A 401 3.52 9.11 -7.01
C HIS A 401 2.87 7.84 -6.41
N ARG A 402 2.01 7.17 -7.18
CA ARG A 402 1.20 6.00 -6.73
C ARG A 402 2.03 4.84 -6.16
N TYR A 403 3.27 4.69 -6.62
CA TYR A 403 4.19 3.62 -6.17
C TYR A 403 4.82 3.86 -4.78
N TYR A 404 4.97 5.11 -4.32
CA TYR A 404 5.72 5.47 -3.10
C TYR A 404 4.80 5.98 -1.98
N THR A 405 3.91 5.12 -1.47
CA THR A 405 2.90 5.52 -0.47
C THR A 405 3.43 5.53 0.97
N ASP A 406 4.33 4.61 1.32
CA ASP A 406 4.97 4.51 2.65
C ASP A 406 6.50 4.56 2.50
N PRO A 407 7.18 5.64 2.94
CA PRO A 407 8.62 5.78 2.81
C PRO A 407 9.41 4.66 3.50
N SER A 408 10.37 4.07 2.79
CA SER A 408 11.21 3.00 3.32
C SER A 408 12.59 2.96 2.65
N ALA A 409 13.62 2.56 3.40
CA ALA A 409 14.96 2.31 2.86
C ALA A 409 15.02 1.09 1.91
N ARG A 410 14.04 0.18 1.97
CA ARG A 410 13.98 -1.04 1.15
C ARG A 410 12.97 -0.93 -0.01
N HIS A 411 12.92 0.26 -0.63
CA HIS A 411 12.09 0.51 -1.81
C HIS A 411 12.87 0.26 -3.11
N GLU A 412 12.23 -0.30 -4.13
CA GLU A 412 12.80 -0.37 -5.49
C GLU A 412 12.65 0.99 -6.18
N PRO A 413 13.58 1.36 -7.09
CA PRO A 413 14.75 0.58 -7.54
C PRO A 413 16.01 0.82 -6.70
N PHE A 414 15.95 1.71 -5.69
CA PHE A 414 17.12 2.13 -4.92
C PHE A 414 17.83 0.95 -4.25
N THR A 415 17.06 0.02 -3.68
CA THR A 415 17.58 -1.17 -2.99
C THR A 415 18.43 -2.03 -3.93
N SER A 416 17.85 -2.47 -5.04
CA SER A 416 18.55 -3.30 -6.03
C SER A 416 19.75 -2.59 -6.66
N LEU A 417 19.63 -1.28 -6.93
CA LEU A 417 20.74 -0.51 -7.45
C LEU A 417 21.91 -0.43 -6.46
N PHE A 418 21.66 -0.30 -5.16
CA PHE A 418 22.74 -0.37 -4.17
C PHE A 418 23.37 -1.77 -4.05
N ASP A 419 22.54 -2.82 -4.11
CA ASP A 419 22.99 -4.21 -4.00
C ASP A 419 23.87 -4.64 -5.19
N HIS A 420 23.55 -4.19 -6.43
CA HIS A 420 24.24 -4.64 -7.66
C HIS A 420 25.13 -3.59 -8.32
N ALA A 421 24.76 -2.30 -8.25
CA ALA A 421 25.36 -1.22 -9.03
C ALA A 421 25.44 0.11 -8.25
N PRO A 422 26.12 0.16 -7.09
CA PRO A 422 26.05 1.28 -6.15
C PRO A 422 26.49 2.62 -6.76
N GLY A 423 27.41 2.62 -7.72
CA GLY A 423 27.81 3.84 -8.44
C GLY A 423 26.66 4.52 -9.20
N TYR A 424 25.75 3.73 -9.79
CA TYR A 424 24.56 4.26 -10.47
C TYR A 424 23.49 4.71 -9.47
N ALA A 425 23.33 4.00 -8.34
CA ALA A 425 22.46 4.42 -7.24
C ALA A 425 22.88 5.79 -6.69
N LEU A 426 24.17 5.97 -6.40
CA LEU A 426 24.75 7.22 -5.92
C LEU A 426 24.51 8.37 -6.92
N LYS A 427 24.70 8.11 -8.21
CA LYS A 427 24.44 9.11 -9.27
C LYS A 427 22.96 9.49 -9.34
N LEU A 428 22.04 8.51 -9.27
CA LEU A 428 20.60 8.77 -9.28
C LEU A 428 20.17 9.67 -8.13
N ILE A 429 20.59 9.35 -6.90
CA ILE A 429 20.21 10.11 -5.71
C ILE A 429 20.81 11.52 -5.73
N ARG A 430 22.04 11.65 -6.24
CA ARG A 430 22.67 12.95 -6.49
C ARG A 430 21.86 13.80 -7.45
N ASP A 431 21.45 13.23 -8.59
CA ASP A 431 20.70 13.95 -9.61
C ASP A 431 19.30 14.35 -9.10
N LEU A 432 18.62 13.47 -8.36
CA LEU A 432 17.35 13.79 -7.68
C LEU A 432 17.52 14.90 -6.64
N GLY A 433 18.57 14.81 -5.80
CA GLY A 433 18.87 15.82 -4.79
C GLY A 433 19.23 17.19 -5.38
N ASN A 434 20.00 17.21 -6.47
CA ASN A 434 20.39 18.43 -7.16
C ASN A 434 19.20 19.10 -7.86
N HIS A 435 18.32 18.30 -8.49
CA HIS A 435 17.07 18.79 -9.08
C HIS A 435 16.15 19.40 -8.02
N ALA A 436 15.92 18.67 -6.93
CA ALA A 436 15.12 19.12 -5.80
C ALA A 436 15.65 20.43 -5.19
N VAL A 437 16.97 20.55 -5.03
CA VAL A 437 17.61 21.76 -4.51
C VAL A 437 17.55 22.92 -5.51
N THR A 438 17.57 22.64 -6.81
CA THR A 438 17.33 23.67 -7.84
C THR A 438 15.91 24.19 -7.74
N GLY A 439 14.91 23.30 -7.57
CA GLY A 439 13.52 23.70 -7.32
C GLY A 439 13.36 24.53 -6.04
N TRP A 440 13.99 24.10 -4.94
CA TRP A 440 14.03 24.87 -3.69
C TRP A 440 14.62 26.28 -3.88
N ARG A 441 15.71 26.43 -4.64
CA ARG A 441 16.29 27.75 -4.97
C ARG A 441 15.33 28.63 -5.77
N GLN A 442 14.59 28.04 -6.70
CA GLN A 442 13.59 28.76 -7.50
C GLN A 442 12.41 29.20 -6.63
N ILE A 443 11.96 28.39 -5.68
CA ILE A 443 10.93 28.79 -4.69
C ILE A 443 11.39 30.00 -3.88
N TYR A 444 12.64 30.01 -3.40
CA TYR A 444 13.21 31.18 -2.74
C TYR A 444 13.24 32.43 -3.64
N ALA A 445 13.49 32.25 -4.94
CA ALA A 445 13.46 33.36 -5.90
C ALA A 445 12.03 33.89 -6.14
N LEU A 446 11.05 33.01 -6.30
CA LEU A 446 9.63 33.36 -6.45
C LEU A 446 9.08 34.04 -5.19
N ASN A 447 9.50 33.58 -4.01
CA ASN A 447 9.11 34.09 -2.70
C ASN A 447 10.14 35.06 -2.08
N ARG A 448 10.97 35.73 -2.89
CA ARG A 448 12.11 36.54 -2.40
C ARG A 448 11.74 37.59 -1.36
N ARG A 449 10.53 38.18 -1.46
CA ARG A 449 10.04 39.21 -0.53
C ARG A 449 9.85 38.69 0.90
N THR A 450 9.53 37.40 1.06
CA THR A 450 9.27 36.77 2.35
C THR A 450 10.43 35.92 2.84
N MET A 451 11.22 35.30 1.95
CA MET A 451 12.26 34.31 2.32
C MET A 451 13.71 34.78 2.15
N GLY A 452 13.97 35.90 1.46
CA GLY A 452 15.34 36.42 1.25
C GLY A 452 16.16 35.64 0.21
N THR A 453 17.46 35.92 0.12
CA THR A 453 18.36 35.35 -0.89
C THR A 453 19.28 34.29 -0.25
N PRO A 454 19.12 32.98 -0.56
CA PRO A 454 19.88 31.92 0.11
C PRO A 454 21.37 31.92 -0.29
N LEU A 455 22.25 31.52 0.63
CA LEU A 455 23.69 31.38 0.43
C LEU A 455 24.16 29.91 0.46
N PRO A 456 25.09 29.52 -0.43
CA PRO A 456 25.65 28.18 -0.43
C PRO A 456 26.70 27.99 0.66
N VAL A 457 26.89 26.73 1.07
CA VAL A 457 27.98 26.28 1.92
C VAL A 457 29.13 25.81 1.04
N VAL A 458 30.27 26.47 1.11
CA VAL A 458 31.46 26.10 0.34
C VAL A 458 32.43 25.34 1.25
N VAL A 459 32.75 24.10 0.90
CA VAL A 459 33.67 23.23 1.64
C VAL A 459 34.81 22.78 0.74
N GLU A 460 36.05 22.88 1.22
CA GLU A 460 37.24 22.43 0.51
C GLU A 460 37.62 21.02 0.97
N PHE A 461 37.21 20.00 0.22
CA PHE A 461 37.56 18.60 0.46
C PHE A 461 38.94 18.26 -0.09
N PRO A 462 39.56 17.13 0.33
CA PRO A 462 40.83 16.68 -0.25
C PRO A 462 40.80 16.47 -1.78
N TRP A 463 39.61 16.31 -2.36
CA TRP A 463 39.38 16.15 -3.79
C TRP A 463 38.91 17.43 -4.50
N GLY A 464 38.77 18.57 -3.80
CA GLY A 464 38.42 19.87 -4.39
C GLY A 464 37.35 20.65 -3.63
N THR A 465 37.13 21.89 -4.06
CA THR A 465 36.10 22.79 -3.51
C THR A 465 34.71 22.44 -4.06
N GLN A 466 33.72 22.29 -3.18
CA GLN A 466 32.32 22.01 -3.55
C GLN A 466 31.37 22.96 -2.82
N SER A 467 30.25 23.29 -3.47
CA SER A 467 29.21 24.18 -2.94
C SER A 467 27.92 23.40 -2.72
N PHE A 468 27.32 23.53 -1.53
CA PHE A 468 26.07 22.87 -1.16
C PHE A 468 24.98 23.91 -0.84
N TRP A 469 23.79 23.71 -1.36
CA TRP A 469 22.64 24.59 -1.17
C TRP A 469 21.59 23.92 -0.29
N GLY A 470 21.04 24.70 0.63
CA GLY A 470 19.97 24.28 1.53
C GLY A 470 20.00 24.97 2.87
N ASP A 471 18.89 24.81 3.58
CA ASP A 471 18.62 25.26 4.94
C ASP A 471 18.32 24.03 5.84
N TRP A 472 17.71 24.27 7.00
CA TRP A 472 17.25 23.21 7.91
C TRP A 472 16.25 22.23 7.26
N HIS A 473 15.39 22.72 6.35
CA HIS A 473 14.41 21.90 5.67
C HIS A 473 15.12 20.89 4.75
N VAL A 474 16.07 21.37 3.92
CA VAL A 474 16.90 20.51 3.06
C VAL A 474 17.78 19.56 3.88
N TYR A 475 18.36 20.01 4.99
CA TYR A 475 19.14 19.13 5.89
C TYR A 475 18.32 17.93 6.37
N SER A 476 17.03 18.15 6.67
CA SER A 476 16.11 17.13 7.18
C SER A 476 15.76 16.05 6.15
N TRP A 477 15.95 16.28 4.85
CA TRP A 477 15.74 15.25 3.83
C TRP A 477 16.66 14.04 4.03
N SER A 478 17.86 14.25 4.57
CA SER A 478 18.79 13.16 4.94
C SER A 478 18.22 12.21 6.00
N GLN A 479 17.20 12.65 6.75
CA GLN A 479 16.51 11.87 7.77
C GLN A 479 15.26 11.16 7.21
N GLY A 480 14.95 11.33 5.91
CA GLY A 480 13.69 10.89 5.32
C GLY A 480 12.50 11.69 5.83
N GLN A 481 12.65 13.01 5.92
CA GLN A 481 11.62 13.92 6.46
C GLN A 481 11.52 15.20 5.63
N LEU A 482 10.36 15.84 5.71
CA LEU A 482 10.08 17.17 5.13
C LEU A 482 10.31 17.21 3.61
N THR A 483 9.97 16.13 2.88
CA THR A 483 10.05 16.12 1.41
C THR A 483 9.06 15.14 0.78
N ALA A 484 9.10 15.00 -0.55
CA ALA A 484 8.28 14.05 -1.29
C ALA A 484 8.73 12.60 -1.01
N ALA A 485 7.78 11.68 -0.89
CA ALA A 485 8.03 10.28 -0.51
C ALA A 485 9.11 9.56 -1.37
N PRO A 486 9.23 9.77 -2.69
CA PRO A 486 10.31 9.16 -3.47
C PRO A 486 11.71 9.64 -3.04
N LEU A 487 11.86 10.93 -2.69
CA LEU A 487 13.13 11.49 -2.24
C LEU A 487 13.45 11.05 -0.80
N GLU A 488 12.43 10.89 0.05
CA GLU A 488 12.59 10.27 1.37
C GLU A 488 13.11 8.83 1.23
N CYS A 489 12.52 8.02 0.35
CA CYS A 489 12.98 6.66 0.07
C CYS A 489 14.42 6.64 -0.41
N ALA A 490 14.80 7.56 -1.31
CA ALA A 490 16.15 7.69 -1.83
C ALA A 490 17.18 7.93 -0.71
N TYR A 491 16.97 8.94 0.14
CA TYR A 491 17.91 9.24 1.23
C TYR A 491 17.92 8.18 2.35
N LEU A 492 16.79 7.53 2.63
CA LEU A 492 16.74 6.40 3.55
C LEU A 492 17.51 5.19 3.01
N ALA A 493 17.39 4.88 1.71
CA ALA A 493 18.15 3.82 1.06
C ALA A 493 19.65 4.13 1.05
N LEU A 494 20.04 5.38 0.74
CA LEU A 494 21.42 5.83 0.79
C LEU A 494 22.02 5.70 2.20
N SER A 495 21.27 6.12 3.23
CA SER A 495 21.68 6.01 4.63
C SER A 495 21.86 4.56 5.04
N TYR A 496 20.90 3.70 4.68
CA TYR A 496 20.93 2.27 4.98
C TYR A 496 22.15 1.59 4.35
N TRP A 497 22.40 1.81 3.06
CA TRP A 497 23.58 1.29 2.36
C TRP A 497 24.89 1.82 2.97
N ALA A 498 24.99 3.12 3.23
CA ALA A 498 26.21 3.72 3.77
C ALA A 498 26.58 3.16 5.16
N PHE A 499 25.60 2.94 6.04
CA PHE A 499 25.85 2.28 7.32
C PHE A 499 26.25 0.81 7.16
N GLN A 500 25.68 0.08 6.20
CA GLN A 500 26.10 -1.30 5.93
C GLN A 500 27.54 -1.38 5.44
N GLU A 501 27.99 -0.46 4.59
CA GLU A 501 29.39 -0.43 4.12
C GLU A 501 30.37 -0.17 5.29
N ILE A 502 29.99 0.70 6.24
CA ILE A 502 30.77 0.94 7.46
C ILE A 502 30.79 -0.31 8.35
N ASP A 503 29.63 -0.95 8.56
CA ASP A 503 29.52 -2.19 9.36
C ASP A 503 30.32 -3.35 8.72
N GLN A 504 30.48 -3.34 7.39
CA GLN A 504 31.34 -4.28 6.64
C GLN A 504 32.84 -3.95 6.73
N GLY A 505 33.22 -2.88 7.42
CA GLY A 505 34.60 -2.50 7.70
C GLY A 505 35.22 -1.50 6.72
N ARG A 506 34.44 -0.86 5.83
CA ARG A 506 34.97 0.25 5.02
C ARG A 506 35.16 1.51 5.87
N PRO A 507 36.26 2.27 5.71
CA PRO A 507 36.45 3.55 6.39
C PRO A 507 35.32 4.54 6.06
N ALA A 508 34.82 5.26 7.06
CA ALA A 508 33.76 6.24 6.87
C ALA A 508 34.22 7.39 5.97
N GLY A 509 35.50 7.78 6.03
CA GLY A 509 36.08 8.78 5.13
C GLY A 509 35.91 8.43 3.63
N ASP A 510 36.07 7.16 3.27
CA ASP A 510 35.93 6.69 1.89
C ASP A 510 34.46 6.63 1.46
N VAL A 511 33.56 6.18 2.34
CA VAL A 511 32.11 6.17 2.09
C VAL A 511 31.57 7.61 1.92
N ILE A 512 32.00 8.54 2.77
CA ILE A 512 31.66 9.97 2.67
C ILE A 512 32.15 10.54 1.33
N LYS A 513 33.39 10.20 0.94
CA LYS A 513 33.94 10.61 -0.35
C LYS A 513 33.06 10.13 -1.50
N LEU A 514 32.65 8.87 -1.51
CA LEU A 514 31.76 8.32 -2.56
C LEU A 514 30.42 9.07 -2.67
N ILE A 515 29.85 9.49 -1.54
CA ILE A 515 28.57 10.21 -1.50
C ILE A 515 28.73 11.63 -2.08
N LEU A 516 29.75 12.37 -1.63
CA LEU A 516 29.93 13.78 -1.93
C LEU A 516 30.69 14.07 -3.23
N GLU A 517 31.68 13.23 -3.57
CA GLU A 517 32.57 13.41 -4.73
C GLU A 517 31.81 13.18 -6.05
N GLY A 518 31.89 14.17 -6.95
CA GLY A 518 31.29 14.11 -8.29
C GLY A 518 30.03 14.94 -8.49
N GLY A 519 29.88 16.04 -7.76
CA GLY A 519 28.93 17.12 -8.08
C GLY A 519 27.62 17.12 -7.30
N SER A 520 27.56 16.56 -6.09
CA SER A 520 26.41 16.80 -5.21
C SER A 520 26.42 18.26 -4.75
N GLU A 521 25.32 18.96 -5.01
CA GLU A 521 25.05 20.31 -4.53
C GLU A 521 24.04 20.30 -3.37
N CYS A 522 23.53 19.12 -3.01
CA CYS A 522 22.45 19.00 -2.04
C CYS A 522 22.98 19.00 -0.60
N TYR A 523 22.53 19.96 0.21
CA TYR A 523 22.95 20.06 1.62
C TYR A 523 22.53 18.85 2.47
N ALA A 524 21.48 18.12 2.09
CA ALA A 524 21.10 16.84 2.71
C ALA A 524 22.23 15.78 2.62
N SER A 525 22.94 15.71 1.50
CA SER A 525 24.08 14.80 1.33
C SER A 525 25.22 15.13 2.31
N LEU A 526 25.44 16.42 2.56
CA LEU A 526 26.42 16.88 3.54
C LEU A 526 25.98 16.58 4.98
N GLY A 527 24.69 16.69 5.27
CA GLY A 527 24.10 16.27 6.54
C GLY A 527 24.28 14.78 6.80
N LEU A 528 24.02 13.93 5.81
CA LEU A 528 24.28 12.48 5.91
C LEU A 528 25.77 12.19 6.13
N ALA A 529 26.67 12.87 5.41
CA ALA A 529 28.12 12.69 5.59
C ALA A 529 28.56 12.97 7.04
N LEU A 530 27.99 14.00 7.69
CA LEU A 530 28.25 14.26 9.10
C LEU A 530 27.69 13.15 10.01
N VAL A 531 26.48 12.65 9.75
CA VAL A 531 25.89 11.53 10.51
C VAL A 531 26.79 10.29 10.44
N LEU A 532 27.34 9.96 9.27
CA LEU A 532 28.25 8.84 9.08
C LEU A 532 29.58 9.04 9.84
N ALA A 533 30.12 10.26 9.84
CA ALA A 533 31.30 10.60 10.63
C ALA A 533 31.05 10.48 12.14
N LEU A 534 29.83 10.77 12.60
CA LEU A 534 29.44 10.64 14.00
C LEU A 534 29.26 9.19 14.46
N GLU A 535 28.88 8.28 13.56
CA GLU A 535 28.76 6.85 13.87
C GLU A 535 30.13 6.24 14.22
N THR A 536 31.17 6.57 13.47
CA THR A 536 32.52 5.99 13.63
C THR A 536 33.46 6.83 14.48
N LEU A 537 33.22 8.16 14.58
CA LEU A 537 34.15 9.15 15.14
C LEU A 537 35.55 9.09 14.51
N GLU A 538 35.63 8.70 13.24
CA GLU A 538 36.90 8.55 12.51
C GLU A 538 37.59 9.91 12.30
N VAL A 539 38.88 9.96 12.63
CA VAL A 539 39.75 11.14 12.44
C VAL A 539 40.48 11.01 11.11
N SER A 540 40.03 11.76 10.09
CA SER A 540 40.60 11.74 8.74
C SER A 540 40.64 13.13 8.10
N ASN A 541 41.38 13.29 7.00
CA ASN A 541 41.36 14.53 6.20
C ASN A 541 39.97 14.86 5.63
N VAL A 542 39.08 13.87 5.50
CA VAL A 542 37.73 14.05 4.95
C VAL A 542 36.78 14.54 6.05
N THR A 543 36.74 13.82 7.17
CA THR A 543 35.91 14.19 8.32
C THR A 543 36.37 15.51 8.96
N LEU A 544 37.65 15.88 8.78
CA LEU A 544 38.19 17.19 9.14
C LEU A 544 37.38 18.33 8.51
N ARG A 545 37.03 18.20 7.23
CA ARG A 545 36.34 19.27 6.47
C ARG A 545 34.89 19.44 6.89
N LEU A 546 34.25 18.34 7.31
CA LEU A 546 32.90 18.37 7.89
C LEU A 546 32.91 19.03 9.26
N VAL A 547 33.85 18.66 10.14
CA VAL A 547 33.93 19.24 11.49
C VAL A 547 34.43 20.69 11.48
N THR A 548 35.17 21.13 10.46
CA THR A 548 35.51 22.56 10.27
C THR A 548 34.44 23.37 9.54
N CYS A 549 33.31 22.78 9.17
CA CYS A 549 32.21 23.49 8.50
C CYS A 549 31.20 24.04 9.52
N GLN A 550 31.31 25.33 9.84
CA GLN A 550 30.55 25.96 10.91
C GLN A 550 29.02 25.83 10.77
N LYS A 551 28.45 25.89 9.55
CA LYS A 551 26.99 25.79 9.34
C LYS A 551 26.42 24.42 9.72
N LEU A 552 27.19 23.34 9.56
CA LEU A 552 26.73 22.00 9.91
C LEU A 552 26.52 21.84 11.42
N TRP A 553 27.26 22.59 12.24
CA TRP A 553 27.19 22.45 13.69
C TRP A 553 25.83 22.85 14.24
N SER A 554 25.26 23.97 13.78
CA SER A 554 23.95 24.43 14.25
C SER A 554 22.85 23.44 13.91
N HIS A 555 22.84 22.90 12.69
CA HIS A 555 21.82 21.94 12.25
C HIS A 555 22.03 20.54 12.85
N ASP A 556 23.27 20.10 13.07
CA ASP A 556 23.55 18.83 13.74
C ASP A 556 23.12 18.85 15.22
N ILE A 557 23.41 19.95 15.93
CA ILE A 557 22.95 20.15 17.30
C ILE A 557 21.41 20.17 17.33
N ALA A 558 20.77 20.88 16.39
CA ALA A 558 19.32 20.88 16.26
C ALA A 558 18.77 19.47 16.00
N ARG A 559 19.42 18.66 15.16
CA ARG A 559 19.02 17.25 14.90
C ARG A 559 18.93 16.44 16.18
N VAL A 560 19.96 16.47 17.02
CA VAL A 560 20.01 15.70 18.27
C VAL A 560 18.98 16.22 19.26
N VAL A 561 18.82 17.54 19.36
CA VAL A 561 17.79 18.19 20.18
C VAL A 561 16.39 17.76 19.74
N HIS A 562 16.10 17.70 18.44
CA HIS A 562 14.78 17.32 17.95
C HIS A 562 14.52 15.80 18.02
N GLY A 563 15.56 14.96 18.03
CA GLY A 563 15.48 13.50 18.00
C GLY A 563 14.43 12.88 18.95
N PRO A 564 14.48 13.16 20.27
CA PRO A 564 13.54 12.59 21.25
C PRO A 564 12.06 12.96 21.04
N SER A 565 11.77 13.99 20.24
CA SER A 565 10.40 14.50 20.02
C SER A 565 9.72 13.97 18.75
N LYS A 566 10.43 13.16 17.94
CA LYS A 566 10.00 12.74 16.60
C LYS A 566 8.95 11.62 16.58
N ASP A 567 8.86 10.80 17.64
CA ASP A 567 8.00 9.60 17.71
C ASP A 567 7.27 9.46 19.06
N ILE A 568 6.75 10.56 19.63
CA ILE A 568 6.07 10.51 20.95
C ILE A 568 4.64 9.94 20.81
N ASP A 569 4.40 8.77 21.39
CA ASP A 569 3.06 8.22 21.67
C ASP A 569 2.78 8.27 23.19
N VAL A 570 2.03 9.28 23.65
CA VAL A 570 1.63 9.39 25.06
C VAL A 570 0.34 8.61 25.30
N LEU A 571 0.42 7.55 26.13
CA LEU A 571 -0.74 6.76 26.61
C LEU A 571 -1.54 6.04 25.50
N GLY A 572 -0.91 5.67 24.38
CA GLY A 572 -1.58 5.00 23.24
C GLY A 572 -2.48 5.95 22.43
N LEU A 573 -2.19 7.25 22.49
CA LEU A 573 -2.94 8.31 21.80
C LEU A 573 -2.18 8.88 20.59
N GLY A 574 -0.96 8.41 20.30
CA GLY A 574 -0.09 8.84 19.18
C GLY A 574 -0.37 8.15 17.82
N PHE A 575 0.36 8.57 16.78
CA PHE A 575 0.19 8.08 15.40
C PHE A 575 0.95 6.76 15.17
N VAL A 576 0.25 5.68 14.79
CA VAL A 576 0.81 4.34 14.57
C VAL A 576 1.44 4.21 13.16
N SER A 577 2.69 3.71 13.06
CA SER A 577 3.36 3.38 11.78
C SER A 577 2.78 2.09 11.15
N ARG A 578 2.59 2.06 9.81
CA ARG A 578 1.95 0.96 9.06
C ARG A 578 2.93 -0.03 8.38
N LEU A 579 4.24 0.09 8.60
CA LEU A 579 5.26 -0.72 7.91
C LEU A 579 5.31 -2.18 8.41
N THR A 580 5.48 -3.15 7.51
CA THR A 580 5.59 -4.60 7.82
C THR A 580 6.82 -5.24 7.16
N GLY A 581 7.23 -6.43 7.64
CA GLY A 581 8.29 -7.25 7.03
C GLY A 581 9.69 -6.62 6.99
N SER A 582 10.41 -6.80 5.88
CA SER A 582 11.79 -6.30 5.68
C SER A 582 11.90 -4.77 5.77
N ARG A 583 10.84 -4.05 5.40
CA ARG A 583 10.77 -2.58 5.50
C ARG A 583 10.75 -2.11 6.95
N ALA A 584 10.03 -2.82 7.84
CA ALA A 584 10.02 -2.53 9.26
C ALA A 584 11.38 -2.81 9.92
N LEU A 585 12.06 -3.90 9.53
CA LEU A 585 13.41 -4.22 10.00
C LEU A 585 14.43 -3.15 9.59
N ALA A 586 14.36 -2.62 8.37
CA ALA A 586 15.24 -1.56 7.91
C ALA A 586 15.03 -0.24 8.69
N LYS A 587 13.78 0.11 9.00
CA LYS A 587 13.48 1.26 9.88
C LYS A 587 14.07 1.05 11.27
N ALA A 588 13.85 -0.12 11.89
CA ALA A 588 14.40 -0.44 13.20
C ALA A 588 15.95 -0.42 13.22
N PHE A 589 16.59 -0.83 12.13
CA PHE A 589 18.05 -0.76 11.97
C PHE A 589 18.58 0.68 11.97
N LEU A 590 17.90 1.60 11.28
CA LEU A 590 18.26 3.02 11.28
C LEU A 590 17.95 3.69 12.63
N ASP A 591 16.88 3.26 13.29
CA ASP A 591 16.45 3.83 14.57
C ASP A 591 17.41 3.50 15.73
N LYS A 592 18.16 2.40 15.63
CA LYS A 592 19.12 1.93 16.66
C LYS A 592 20.53 2.53 16.54
N ARG A 593 20.79 3.42 15.59
CA ARG A 593 22.14 3.96 15.29
C ARG A 593 22.66 4.87 16.39
N GLU A 594 23.94 4.74 16.74
CA GLU A 594 24.56 5.54 17.80
C GLU A 594 24.70 7.02 17.39
N SER A 595 24.88 7.30 16.10
CA SER A 595 24.89 8.65 15.52
C SER A 595 23.64 9.48 15.86
N ARG A 596 22.51 8.86 16.23
CA ARG A 596 21.33 9.58 16.71
C ARG A 596 21.50 10.20 18.10
N LEU A 597 22.39 9.63 18.91
CA LEU A 597 22.68 10.07 20.28
C LEU A 597 23.94 10.95 20.35
N ARG A 598 24.71 11.05 19.26
CA ARG A 598 25.96 11.80 19.18
C ARG A 598 25.77 13.12 18.43
N ASP A 599 26.58 14.11 18.79
CA ASP A 599 26.65 15.42 18.14
C ASP A 599 28.07 15.74 17.64
N VAL A 600 28.19 16.79 16.83
CA VAL A 600 29.45 17.27 16.24
C VAL A 600 30.55 17.56 17.27
N HIS A 601 30.19 17.88 18.53
CA HIS A 601 31.18 18.14 19.58
C HIS A 601 31.99 16.88 19.92
N GLN A 602 31.36 15.70 19.86
CA GLN A 602 32.06 14.44 20.10
C GLN A 602 33.09 14.15 18.98
N LEU A 603 32.75 14.47 17.73
CA LEU A 603 33.70 14.38 16.62
C LEU A 603 34.85 15.37 16.79
N ALA A 604 34.55 16.62 17.16
CA ALA A 604 35.55 17.65 17.46
C ALA A 604 36.53 17.21 18.56
N MET A 605 36.03 16.57 19.61
CA MET A 605 36.84 15.99 20.69
C MET A 605 37.80 14.92 20.17
N SER A 606 37.33 14.00 19.31
CA SER A 606 38.18 12.96 18.71
C SER A 606 39.35 13.56 17.91
N PHE A 607 39.15 14.67 17.19
CA PHE A 607 40.21 15.38 16.48
C PHE A 607 41.21 16.05 17.42
N ALA A 608 40.74 16.76 18.45
CA ALA A 608 41.60 17.45 19.41
C ALA A 608 42.49 16.49 20.21
N LEU A 609 42.01 15.27 20.45
CA LEU A 609 42.70 14.23 21.21
C LEU A 609 43.42 13.20 20.33
N SER A 610 43.40 13.41 19.01
CA SER A 610 44.03 12.51 18.06
C SER A 610 45.53 12.35 18.32
N ARG A 611 46.02 11.14 18.02
CA ARG A 611 47.45 10.81 18.02
C ARG A 611 48.17 11.40 16.81
N ASP A 612 47.44 11.71 15.73
CA ASP A 612 47.99 12.35 14.53
C ASP A 612 48.16 13.86 14.78
N GLU A 613 49.40 14.28 14.91
CA GLU A 613 49.78 15.67 15.15
C GLU A 613 49.42 16.61 14.01
N ASN A 614 49.51 16.15 12.76
CA ASN A 614 49.25 16.98 11.59
C ASN A 614 47.75 17.30 11.47
N LEU A 615 46.89 16.28 11.59
CA LEU A 615 45.43 16.46 11.56
C LEU A 615 44.94 17.30 12.74
N ARG A 616 45.54 17.12 13.91
CA ARG A 616 45.21 17.90 15.11
C ARG A 616 45.53 19.39 14.93
N GLU A 617 46.71 19.73 14.42
CA GLU A 617 47.07 21.14 14.18
C GLU A 617 46.24 21.76 13.05
N GLN A 618 45.94 21.02 11.99
CA GLN A 618 45.04 21.51 10.93
C GLN A 618 43.61 21.75 11.44
N PHE A 619 43.09 20.83 12.26
CA PHE A 619 41.80 21.00 12.93
C PHE A 619 41.77 22.23 13.82
N LYS A 620 42.81 22.39 14.66
CA LYS A 620 42.97 23.54 15.53
C LYS A 620 42.96 24.85 14.73
N ALA A 621 43.77 24.93 13.67
CA ALA A 621 43.81 26.11 12.80
C ALA A 621 42.46 26.39 12.10
N GLY A 622 41.76 25.34 11.65
CA GLY A 622 40.45 25.47 11.00
C GLY A 622 39.35 26.00 11.94
N ILE A 623 39.32 25.50 13.18
CA ILE A 623 38.39 25.94 14.21
C ILE A 623 38.73 27.35 14.74
N GLU A 624 40.02 27.69 14.89
CA GLU A 624 40.47 29.05 15.25
C GLU A 624 40.05 30.11 14.21
N ALA A 625 39.83 29.71 12.96
CA ALA A 625 39.38 30.59 11.88
C ALA A 625 37.87 30.87 11.86
N PHE A 626 37.03 30.17 12.64
CA PHE A 626 35.57 30.36 12.66
C PHE A 626 35.14 31.83 12.87
N PRO A 627 35.72 32.60 13.81
CA PRO A 627 35.32 33.99 14.04
C PRO A 627 35.57 34.92 12.86
N ASN A 628 36.41 34.50 11.90
CA ASN A 628 36.72 35.24 10.68
C ASN A 628 35.79 34.83 9.51
N ASN A 629 35.13 33.66 9.59
CA ASN A 629 34.32 33.05 8.52
C ASN A 629 32.91 32.68 9.03
N LEU A 630 32.03 33.69 9.19
CA LEU A 630 30.69 33.49 9.74
C LEU A 630 29.70 32.83 8.74
N PRO A 631 28.88 31.84 9.16
CA PRO A 631 28.00 31.08 8.28
C PRO A 631 26.62 31.72 8.14
N PHE A 632 26.50 32.73 7.27
CA PHE A 632 25.20 33.33 6.96
C PHE A 632 24.33 32.41 6.09
N GLU A 633 23.05 32.22 6.44
CA GLU A 633 22.10 31.42 5.64
C GLU A 633 21.52 32.19 4.46
N ILE A 634 21.24 33.49 4.65
CA ILE A 634 20.76 34.42 3.62
C ILE A 634 21.71 35.62 3.48
N ALA A 635 21.76 36.21 2.29
CA ALA A 635 22.66 37.31 1.97
C ALA A 635 22.39 38.58 2.80
N GLU A 636 21.11 38.85 3.06
CA GLU A 636 20.63 40.03 3.78
C GLU A 636 21.11 40.06 5.24
N LEU A 637 21.38 38.91 5.86
CA LEU A 637 21.92 38.83 7.24
C LEU A 637 23.36 39.37 7.37
N ARG A 638 24.08 39.57 6.26
CA ARG A 638 25.42 40.20 6.29
C ARG A 638 25.37 41.66 6.66
N GLU A 639 24.22 42.31 6.47
CA GLU A 639 24.03 43.72 6.76
C GLU A 639 23.38 43.93 8.14
N ASP A 640 22.87 42.87 8.77
CA ASP A 640 22.28 42.91 10.11
C ASP A 640 23.37 42.83 11.21
N PRO A 641 23.61 43.91 11.97
CA PRO A 641 24.60 43.93 13.04
C PRO A 641 24.32 42.88 14.13
N SER A 642 23.05 42.58 14.39
CA SER A 642 22.63 41.62 15.42
C SER A 642 23.02 40.20 15.05
N ALA A 643 22.72 39.79 13.81
CA ALA A 643 23.13 38.49 13.27
C ALA A 643 24.66 38.31 13.23
N ILE A 644 25.40 39.35 12.83
CA ILE A 644 26.87 39.33 12.83
C ILE A 644 27.43 39.12 14.24
N GLU A 645 26.91 39.85 15.24
CA GLU A 645 27.36 39.71 16.62
C GLU A 645 27.05 38.29 17.16
N HIS A 646 25.85 37.78 16.90
CA HIS A 646 25.43 36.45 17.33
C HIS A 646 26.32 35.33 16.75
N LEU A 647 26.53 35.33 15.43
CA LEU A 647 27.36 34.32 14.77
C LEU A 647 28.82 34.42 15.21
N LYS A 648 29.36 35.63 15.40
CA LYS A 648 30.74 35.84 15.87
C LYS A 648 30.93 35.38 17.32
N GLU A 649 29.93 35.58 18.16
CA GLU A 649 29.91 35.05 19.53
C GLU A 649 29.88 33.51 19.53
N GLN A 650 29.05 32.87 18.69
CA GLN A 650 29.01 31.40 18.57
C GLN A 650 30.34 30.84 18.04
N ALA A 651 30.90 31.45 16.99
CA ALA A 651 32.17 31.05 16.40
C ALA A 651 33.33 31.04 17.40
N LYS A 652 33.43 32.08 18.25
CA LYS A 652 34.45 32.16 19.31
C LYS A 652 34.35 31.05 20.36
N ARG A 653 33.16 30.51 20.61
CA ARG A 653 32.97 29.40 21.57
C ARG A 653 33.54 28.11 21.02
N TRP A 654 33.26 27.83 19.76
CA TRP A 654 33.74 26.63 19.10
C TRP A 654 35.25 26.68 18.84
N ALA A 655 35.83 27.88 18.64
CA ALA A 655 37.25 28.11 18.43
C ALA A 655 38.18 27.44 19.47
N GLY A 656 37.74 27.30 20.73
CA GLY A 656 38.55 26.69 21.78
C GLY A 656 38.60 25.16 21.76
N LEU A 657 37.70 24.49 21.03
CA LEU A 657 37.59 23.02 21.01
C LEU A 657 38.78 22.33 20.33
N GLY A 658 39.58 23.07 19.55
CA GLY A 658 40.76 22.54 18.87
C GLY A 658 41.99 22.30 19.77
N ASP A 659 42.09 22.96 20.92
CA ASP A 659 43.28 22.84 21.78
C ASP A 659 43.17 21.67 22.77
N LYS A 660 44.08 20.71 22.64
CA LYS A 660 44.22 19.54 23.52
C LYS A 660 44.31 19.91 25.01
N LYS A 661 44.90 21.07 25.35
CA LYS A 661 45.06 21.51 26.76
C LYS A 661 43.73 21.81 27.45
N ASN A 662 42.67 22.01 26.67
CA ASN A 662 41.34 22.29 27.18
C ASN A 662 40.60 21.02 27.60
N TYR A 663 41.12 19.83 27.33
CA TYR A 663 40.49 18.58 27.72
C TYR A 663 41.13 17.99 28.99
N ARG A 664 40.31 17.63 29.99
CA ARG A 664 40.74 17.01 31.26
C ARG A 664 40.09 15.66 31.48
N GLN A 665 40.84 14.73 32.07
CA GLN A 665 40.35 13.42 32.47
C GLN A 665 39.73 13.47 33.87
N ALA A 666 38.55 12.88 34.04
CA ALA A 666 37.87 12.67 35.31
C ALA A 666 37.47 11.19 35.45
N PRO A 667 37.48 10.61 36.67
CA PRO A 667 37.04 9.23 36.88
C PRO A 667 35.53 9.10 36.62
N ALA A 668 35.11 8.11 35.81
CA ALA A 668 33.71 7.77 35.60
C ALA A 668 33.25 6.62 36.52
N SER A 669 31.95 6.52 36.77
CA SER A 669 31.33 5.59 37.74
C SER A 669 31.54 4.09 37.44
N ASN A 670 31.88 3.74 36.18
CA ASN A 670 32.06 2.36 35.71
C ASN A 670 33.45 2.22 35.05
N ASP A 671 34.53 1.98 35.81
CA ASP A 671 35.93 1.66 35.35
C ASP A 671 36.50 2.44 34.14
N GLY A 672 35.88 3.55 33.75
CA GLY A 672 36.15 4.32 32.54
C GLY A 672 36.66 5.72 32.86
N VAL A 673 37.28 6.36 31.87
CA VAL A 673 37.80 7.74 32.00
C VAL A 673 36.85 8.68 31.24
N LEU A 674 36.21 9.60 31.97
CA LEU A 674 35.41 10.67 31.39
C LEU A 674 36.34 11.79 30.91
N ILE A 675 36.20 12.21 29.66
CA ILE A 675 36.96 13.34 29.11
C ILE A 675 36.04 14.56 29.10
N THR A 676 36.46 15.62 29.76
CA THR A 676 35.69 16.85 29.94
C THR A 676 36.40 18.02 29.25
N TYR A 677 35.67 18.83 28.50
CA TYR A 677 36.20 20.05 27.88
C TYR A 677 36.06 21.25 28.83
N GLN A 678 37.12 22.02 28.99
CA GLN A 678 37.22 23.24 29.77
C GLN A 678 37.67 24.39 28.86
N SER A 679 36.75 25.30 28.54
CA SER A 679 37.03 26.46 27.67
C SER A 679 38.19 27.32 28.21
N PRO A 680 39.16 27.73 27.37
CA PRO A 680 40.29 28.58 27.77
C PRO A 680 39.87 30.05 27.90
N VAL A 681 38.78 30.44 27.24
CA VAL A 681 38.17 31.77 27.38
C VAL A 681 37.16 31.66 28.52
N PRO A 682 37.33 32.41 29.64
CA PRO A 682 36.28 32.50 30.65
C PRO A 682 35.06 33.08 29.95
N LEU A 683 33.91 32.42 30.15
CA LEU A 683 32.66 32.84 29.54
C LEU A 683 32.46 34.32 29.85
N ALA A 684 32.33 35.17 28.83
CA ALA A 684 31.92 36.54 29.05
C ALA A 684 30.60 36.54 29.84
N PRO A 685 30.24 37.56 30.64
CA PRO A 685 29.04 37.51 31.50
C PRO A 685 27.76 37.13 30.73
N LYS A 686 27.59 37.65 29.51
CA LYS A 686 26.50 37.32 28.57
C LYS A 686 26.54 35.86 28.09
N GLN A 687 27.73 35.28 27.98
CA GLN A 687 27.97 33.90 27.57
C GLN A 687 27.84 32.91 28.73
N GLN A 688 28.23 33.30 29.93
CA GLN A 688 28.04 32.50 31.13
C GLN A 688 26.55 32.37 31.40
N LYS A 689 25.82 33.48 31.26
CA LYS A 689 24.37 33.50 31.22
C LYS A 689 23.78 32.60 30.12
N ARG A 690 24.28 32.67 28.88
CA ARG A 690 23.81 31.77 27.80
C ARG A 690 24.18 30.29 27.99
N LEU A 691 25.32 29.99 28.62
CA LEU A 691 25.70 28.62 28.96
C LEU A 691 24.80 28.10 30.06
N GLU A 692 24.57 28.90 31.10
CA GLU A 692 23.58 28.63 32.15
C GLU A 692 22.19 28.40 31.54
N GLU A 693 21.74 29.25 30.61
CA GLU A 693 20.49 29.09 29.85
C GLU A 693 20.48 27.80 28.99
N ALA A 694 21.57 27.45 28.30
CA ALA A 694 21.66 26.24 27.50
C ALA A 694 21.75 24.96 28.35
N THR A 695 22.47 25.00 29.48
CA THR A 695 22.48 23.91 30.46
C THR A 695 21.12 23.75 31.11
N ALA A 696 20.42 24.86 31.41
CA ALA A 696 19.06 24.83 31.90
C ALA A 696 18.10 24.27 30.85
N PHE A 697 18.28 24.62 29.57
CA PHE A 697 17.52 24.05 28.45
C PHE A 697 17.72 22.55 28.30
N LEU A 698 18.98 22.06 28.31
CA LEU A 698 19.27 20.62 28.22
C LEU A 698 18.75 19.85 29.43
N GLN A 699 18.92 20.39 30.63
CA GLN A 699 18.34 19.80 31.84
C GLN A 699 16.80 19.77 31.76
N ALA A 700 16.18 20.83 31.25
CA ALA A 700 14.75 20.87 31.02
C ALA A 700 14.32 19.86 29.96
N GLN A 701 15.06 19.70 28.87
CA GLN A 701 14.72 18.74 27.82
C GLN A 701 14.89 17.29 28.26
N TRP A 702 15.93 16.99 29.04
CA TRP A 702 16.07 15.69 29.69
C TRP A 702 14.92 15.43 30.66
N ALA A 703 14.57 16.41 31.48
CA ALA A 703 13.44 16.34 32.40
C ALA A 703 12.10 16.14 31.67
N PHE A 704 11.92 16.81 30.52
CA PHE A 704 10.78 16.65 29.64
C PHE A 704 10.72 15.24 29.05
N GLY A 705 11.83 14.71 28.54
CA GLY A 705 11.92 13.33 28.03
C GLY A 705 11.64 12.27 29.08
N TRP A 706 12.15 12.43 30.31
CA TRP A 706 11.82 11.57 31.44
C TRP A 706 10.32 11.60 31.76
N ALA A 707 9.72 12.80 31.81
CA ALA A 707 8.32 12.98 32.16
C ALA A 707 7.37 12.41 31.10
N THR A 708 7.63 12.66 29.82
CA THR A 708 6.79 12.16 28.72
C THR A 708 6.84 10.63 28.61
N GLN A 709 8.02 10.02 28.77
CA GLN A 709 8.15 8.56 28.80
C GLN A 709 7.47 7.94 30.02
N SER A 710 7.60 8.59 31.19
CA SER A 710 6.91 8.13 32.40
C SER A 710 5.38 8.19 32.23
N LEU A 711 4.87 9.23 31.58
CA LEU A 711 3.45 9.34 31.23
C LEU A 711 3.03 8.29 30.18
N SER A 712 3.84 8.02 29.15
CA SER A 712 3.49 7.05 28.10
C SER A 712 3.46 5.61 28.61
N GLU A 713 4.46 5.21 29.40
CA GLU A 713 4.55 3.88 30.02
C GLU A 713 3.64 3.75 31.25
N ASN A 714 3.05 4.86 31.69
CA ASN A 714 2.21 4.97 32.88
C ASN A 714 2.90 4.46 34.17
N VAL A 715 4.22 4.59 34.25
CA VAL A 715 5.07 4.25 35.41
C VAL A 715 6.23 5.25 35.48
N PRO A 716 6.58 5.80 36.67
CA PRO A 716 7.76 6.65 36.80
C PRO A 716 9.04 5.88 36.45
N ARG A 717 9.85 6.40 35.52
CA ARG A 717 11.15 5.80 35.20
C ARG A 717 12.08 5.81 36.40
N ALA A 718 12.74 4.68 36.67
CA ALA A 718 13.59 4.46 37.85
C ALA A 718 14.83 5.36 37.93
N ASP A 719 15.22 5.99 36.83
CA ASP A 719 16.44 6.80 36.72
C ASP A 719 16.33 8.14 37.46
N TRP A 720 15.11 8.60 37.77
CA TRP A 720 14.88 9.86 38.47
C TRP A 720 13.64 9.82 39.37
N ASP A 721 13.77 10.33 40.60
CA ASP A 721 12.67 10.38 41.58
C ASP A 721 11.78 11.61 41.38
N ILE A 722 10.47 11.44 41.61
CA ILE A 722 9.44 12.48 41.48
C ILE A 722 9.76 13.67 42.40
N ALA A 723 10.28 13.42 43.61
CA ALA A 723 10.63 14.51 44.53
C ALA A 723 11.72 15.42 43.96
N ASN A 724 12.72 14.85 43.27
CA ASN A 724 13.80 15.57 42.63
C ASN A 724 13.33 16.29 41.35
N ALA A 725 12.43 15.66 40.59
CA ALA A 725 11.81 16.29 39.43
C ALA A 725 10.97 17.53 39.83
N VAL A 726 10.23 17.47 40.93
CA VAL A 726 9.49 18.62 41.47
C VAL A 726 10.43 19.73 41.94
N ALA A 727 11.53 19.38 42.62
CA ALA A 727 12.54 20.35 43.02
C ALA A 727 13.15 21.07 41.81
N PHE A 728 13.44 20.32 40.74
CA PHE A 728 13.91 20.87 39.47
C PHE A 728 12.89 21.83 38.85
N ALA A 729 11.63 21.41 38.73
CA ALA A 729 10.58 22.23 38.14
C ALA A 729 10.34 23.52 38.93
N LYS A 730 10.29 23.46 40.27
CA LYS A 730 10.15 24.65 41.14
C LYS A 730 11.32 25.63 41.01
N ALA A 731 12.53 25.13 40.80
CA ALA A 731 13.71 25.98 40.63
C ALA A 731 13.72 26.76 39.30
N HIS A 732 13.04 26.24 38.28
CA HIS A 732 12.98 26.83 36.93
C HIS A 732 11.64 27.53 36.63
N ASP A 733 10.69 27.47 37.57
CA ASP A 733 9.39 28.10 37.44
C ASP A 733 9.44 29.58 37.84
N SER A 734 8.72 30.44 37.11
CA SER A 734 8.58 31.87 37.38
C SER A 734 7.15 32.33 37.10
N ASP A 735 6.67 33.40 37.75
CA ASP A 735 5.26 33.83 37.64
C ASP A 735 4.81 34.11 36.18
N LEU A 736 5.73 34.58 35.33
CA LEU A 736 5.49 34.89 33.91
C LEU A 736 5.81 33.73 32.94
N MET A 737 6.23 32.56 33.44
CA MET A 737 6.73 31.45 32.61
C MET A 737 5.73 31.00 31.55
N PHE A 738 4.42 31.09 31.82
CA PHE A 738 3.34 30.68 30.92
C PHE A 738 2.47 31.87 30.48
N ALA A 739 3.04 33.07 30.36
CA ALA A 739 2.32 34.23 29.82
C ALA A 739 2.07 34.09 28.30
N VAL A 740 3.09 33.67 27.55
CA VAL A 740 3.03 33.39 26.10
C VAL A 740 3.75 32.08 25.83
N ARG A 741 3.25 31.28 24.87
CA ARG A 741 3.93 30.06 24.42
C ARG A 741 5.30 30.41 23.84
N SER A 742 6.35 29.77 24.35
CA SER A 742 7.68 29.89 23.77
C SER A 742 7.80 29.00 22.52
N ASP A 743 8.42 29.52 21.47
CA ASP A 743 8.73 28.73 20.28
C ASP A 743 9.93 27.79 20.49
N VAL A 744 10.33 27.10 19.42
CA VAL A 744 11.45 26.16 19.40
C VAL A 744 12.69 26.80 20.04
N GLY A 745 13.29 26.12 21.01
CA GLY A 745 14.43 26.61 21.81
C GLY A 745 14.05 27.24 23.17
N GLY A 746 12.89 27.89 23.30
CA GLY A 746 12.41 28.41 24.59
C GLY A 746 11.43 27.48 25.32
N HIS A 747 10.77 26.59 24.58
CA HIS A 747 9.71 25.72 25.11
C HIS A 747 10.16 24.67 26.12
N ALA A 748 11.43 24.22 26.12
CA ALA A 748 11.83 23.03 26.88
C ALA A 748 11.52 23.14 28.38
N ALA A 749 11.75 24.31 28.99
CA ALA A 749 11.39 24.55 30.39
C ALA A 749 9.87 24.57 30.60
N GLN A 750 9.09 25.22 29.72
CA GLN A 750 7.62 25.21 29.79
C GLN A 750 7.05 23.79 29.68
N SER A 751 7.53 23.01 28.71
CA SER A 751 7.11 21.63 28.46
C SER A 751 7.57 20.70 29.58
N ALA A 752 8.78 20.86 30.12
CA ALA A 752 9.26 20.07 31.25
C ALA A 752 8.47 20.34 32.54
N ILE A 753 8.27 21.61 32.88
CA ILE A 753 7.55 22.02 34.10
C ILE A 753 6.10 21.51 34.04
N SER A 754 5.42 21.68 32.89
CA SER A 754 4.05 21.20 32.69
C SER A 754 3.94 19.67 32.66
N ALA A 755 4.89 18.96 32.03
CA ALA A 755 4.92 17.50 32.02
C ALA A 755 5.22 16.90 33.40
N ILE A 756 6.13 17.49 34.17
CA ILE A 756 6.41 17.10 35.57
C ILE A 756 5.18 17.37 36.45
N ALA A 757 4.51 18.52 36.28
CA ALA A 757 3.27 18.81 36.99
C ALA A 757 2.19 17.75 36.70
N ALA A 758 2.06 17.31 35.44
CA ALA A 758 1.17 16.21 35.07
C ALA A 758 1.60 14.87 35.70
N CYS A 759 2.90 14.57 35.76
CA CYS A 759 3.42 13.37 36.45
C CYS A 759 3.11 13.38 37.95
N VAL A 760 3.25 14.52 38.63
CA VAL A 760 2.90 14.68 40.06
C VAL A 760 1.43 14.37 40.28
N ILE A 761 0.55 14.94 39.43
CA ILE A 761 -0.89 14.70 39.50
C ILE A 761 -1.21 13.22 39.24
N ARG A 762 -0.47 12.56 38.33
CA ARG A 762 -0.69 11.16 37.96
C ARG A 762 -0.18 10.14 38.98
N PHE A 763 0.99 10.39 39.59
CA PHE A 763 1.73 9.37 40.35
C PHE A 763 1.88 9.68 41.84
N ASP A 764 1.78 10.94 42.29
CA ASP A 764 1.94 11.31 43.71
C ASP A 764 0.56 11.55 44.35
N SER A 765 0.05 10.54 45.08
CA SER A 765 -1.23 10.58 45.79
C SER A 765 -1.11 10.95 47.28
N THR A 766 0.10 11.21 47.78
CA THR A 766 0.38 11.21 49.23
C THR A 766 0.74 12.57 49.82
N THR A 767 1.10 13.58 49.02
CA THR A 767 1.58 14.89 49.51
C THR A 767 0.75 16.06 48.97
N ASN A 768 -0.22 16.56 49.74
CA ASN A 768 -1.16 17.63 49.33
C ASN A 768 -0.45 18.90 48.80
N ASN A 769 0.69 19.28 49.39
CA ASN A 769 1.47 20.47 49.02
C ASN A 769 2.11 20.40 47.61
N ARG A 770 2.44 19.20 47.11
CA ARG A 770 3.01 19.05 45.75
C ARG A 770 1.93 19.12 44.67
N GLN A 771 0.74 18.58 44.97
CA GLN A 771 -0.41 18.66 44.08
C GLN A 771 -0.91 20.10 43.94
N GLU A 772 -0.97 20.88 45.04
CA GLU A 772 -1.33 22.30 44.99
C GLU A 772 -0.40 23.10 44.06
N TRP A 773 0.90 22.86 44.13
CA TRP A 773 1.87 23.47 43.20
C TRP A 773 1.63 23.04 41.74
N ALA A 774 1.47 21.74 41.49
CA ALA A 774 1.26 21.22 40.14
C ALA A 774 0.00 21.82 39.49
N TRP A 775 -1.09 21.96 40.24
CA TRP A 775 -2.30 22.65 39.76
C TRP A 775 -2.09 24.15 39.53
N GLY A 776 -1.27 24.81 40.37
CA GLY A 776 -0.87 26.21 40.16
C GLY A 776 -0.10 26.43 38.85
N VAL A 777 0.79 25.50 38.48
CA VAL A 777 1.49 25.49 37.18
C VAL A 777 0.48 25.36 36.03
N LEU A 778 -0.36 24.32 36.09
CA LEU A 778 -1.31 24.00 35.03
C LEU A 778 -2.40 25.06 34.85
N ALA A 779 -2.78 25.78 35.91
CA ALA A 779 -3.69 26.93 35.82
C ALA A 779 -3.07 28.13 35.07
N ARG A 780 -1.74 28.26 35.07
CA ARG A 780 -1.05 29.28 34.26
C ARG A 780 -0.95 28.84 32.80
N VAL A 781 -0.69 27.56 32.52
CA VAL A 781 -0.72 26.99 31.15
C VAL A 781 -2.06 27.26 30.45
N GLU A 782 -3.17 27.19 31.18
CA GLU A 782 -4.51 27.45 30.63
C GLU A 782 -4.73 28.90 30.18
N ARG A 783 -3.99 29.86 30.74
CA ARG A 783 -4.10 31.30 30.41
C ARG A 783 -2.98 31.77 29.47
N MET A 784 -2.23 30.83 28.91
CA MET A 784 -1.09 31.11 28.06
C MET A 784 -1.55 31.60 26.68
N ASP A 785 -1.01 32.72 26.23
CA ASP A 785 -1.29 33.25 24.89
C ASP A 785 -0.46 32.56 23.80
N GLU A 786 -1.03 32.41 22.61
CA GLU A 786 -0.35 31.85 21.43
C GLU A 786 0.26 32.95 20.53
N PRO A 787 1.47 32.77 19.96
CA PRO A 787 2.05 33.71 18.99
C PRO A 787 1.30 33.69 17.64
N GLU A 788 1.61 34.63 16.73
CA GLU A 788 0.94 34.77 15.41
C GLU A 788 0.81 33.41 14.69
N SER A 789 -0.44 33.04 14.39
CA SER A 789 -0.85 31.65 14.22
C SER A 789 -0.65 31.14 12.80
N TYR A 790 -0.05 29.95 12.66
CA TYR A 790 -0.12 29.13 11.44
C TYR A 790 -1.13 28.00 11.68
N PRO A 791 -2.38 28.11 11.18
CA PRO A 791 -3.38 27.06 11.31
C PRO A 791 -2.83 25.74 10.73
N GLY A 792 -2.93 24.65 11.49
CA GLY A 792 -2.47 23.31 11.08
C GLY A 792 -1.04 22.92 11.48
N ALA A 793 -0.30 23.75 12.22
CA ALA A 793 1.01 23.38 12.75
C ALA A 793 0.90 22.24 13.80
N ARG A 794 1.66 21.17 13.61
CA ARG A 794 1.72 20.03 14.53
C ARG A 794 2.79 20.22 15.59
N ILE A 795 2.38 20.49 16.84
CA ILE A 795 3.29 20.77 17.96
C ILE A 795 3.13 19.71 19.05
N SER A 796 3.92 18.64 18.96
CA SER A 796 3.85 17.50 19.90
C SER A 796 4.24 17.85 21.33
N TRP A 797 5.10 18.85 21.52
CA TRP A 797 5.64 19.27 22.83
C TRP A 797 4.82 20.35 23.56
N HIS A 798 3.62 20.66 23.08
CA HIS A 798 2.80 21.75 23.59
C HIS A 798 2.42 21.58 25.08
N PRO A 799 2.65 22.59 25.96
CA PRO A 799 2.31 22.48 27.40
C PRO A 799 0.83 22.15 27.68
N ALA A 800 -0.10 22.60 26.82
CA ALA A 800 -1.52 22.27 26.96
C ALA A 800 -1.82 20.76 26.82
N ASN A 801 -0.98 19.99 26.12
CA ASN A 801 -1.13 18.53 26.06
C ASN A 801 -0.99 17.93 27.48
N HIS A 802 -0.04 18.42 28.28
CA HIS A 802 0.13 17.96 29.67
C HIS A 802 -1.02 18.38 30.58
N LEU A 803 -1.58 19.59 30.38
CA LEU A 803 -2.79 20.03 31.07
C LEU A 803 -3.97 19.09 30.76
N ILE A 804 -4.17 18.72 29.49
CA ILE A 804 -5.22 17.79 29.08
C ILE A 804 -5.02 16.43 29.76
N VAL A 805 -3.80 15.87 29.75
CA VAL A 805 -3.50 14.59 30.43
C VAL A 805 -3.82 14.66 31.93
N ALA A 806 -3.44 15.74 32.60
CA ALA A 806 -3.70 15.92 34.03
C ALA A 806 -5.19 16.04 34.35
N LEU A 807 -5.94 16.83 33.56
CA LEU A 807 -7.39 16.99 33.73
C LEU A 807 -8.14 15.68 33.46
N VAL A 808 -7.77 14.94 32.41
CA VAL A 808 -8.32 13.61 32.11
C VAL A 808 -8.02 12.62 33.24
N HIS A 809 -6.82 12.68 33.82
CA HIS A 809 -6.52 11.85 34.99
C HIS A 809 -7.38 12.20 36.21
N LEU A 810 -7.53 13.50 36.52
CA LEU A 810 -8.34 13.95 37.65
C LEU A 810 -9.79 13.46 37.52
N ARG A 811 -10.36 13.54 36.32
CA ARG A 811 -11.69 13.02 35.98
C ARG A 811 -11.84 11.50 36.21
N ARG A 812 -10.76 10.73 36.04
CA ARG A 812 -10.73 9.28 36.33
C ARG A 812 -10.44 8.95 37.81
N SER A 813 -10.02 9.94 38.60
CA SER A 813 -9.68 9.78 40.02
C SER A 813 -10.88 10.03 40.94
N ARG A 814 -10.82 9.59 42.22
CA ARG A 814 -11.87 9.84 43.23
C ARG A 814 -12.02 11.32 43.63
N MET A 815 -11.17 12.22 43.12
CA MET A 815 -11.14 13.66 43.42
C MET A 815 -11.72 14.50 42.26
N ALA A 816 -12.61 13.94 41.44
CA ALA A 816 -13.21 14.63 40.32
C ALA A 816 -13.94 15.92 40.78
N SER A 817 -13.57 17.05 40.18
CA SER A 817 -14.28 18.33 40.33
C SER A 817 -14.99 18.67 39.01
N ASP A 818 -16.22 19.19 39.09
CA ASP A 818 -17.03 19.61 37.95
C ASP A 818 -16.31 20.68 37.08
N ASP A 819 -15.42 21.47 37.69
CA ASP A 819 -14.62 22.49 37.01
C ASP A 819 -13.65 21.87 35.97
N SER A 820 -13.23 20.61 36.15
CA SER A 820 -12.25 19.97 35.27
C SER A 820 -12.80 19.73 33.86
N ALA A 821 -14.10 19.39 33.76
CA ALA A 821 -14.77 19.21 32.47
C ALA A 821 -14.95 20.55 31.74
N ALA A 822 -15.30 21.60 32.48
CA ALA A 822 -15.43 22.95 31.92
C ALA A 822 -14.10 23.48 31.37
N ARG A 823 -12.98 23.21 32.06
CA ARG A 823 -11.63 23.59 31.60
C ARG A 823 -11.22 22.81 30.34
N LEU A 824 -11.50 21.51 30.28
CA LEU A 824 -11.26 20.72 29.07
C LEU A 824 -12.09 21.19 27.87
N LEU A 825 -13.36 21.57 28.07
CA LEU A 825 -14.20 22.11 26.98
C LEU A 825 -13.64 23.43 26.42
N LYS A 826 -13.04 24.29 27.25
CA LYS A 826 -12.39 25.50 26.75
C LYS A 826 -11.19 25.18 25.85
N LEU A 827 -10.45 24.12 26.16
CA LEU A 827 -9.30 23.68 25.35
C LEU A 827 -9.69 23.08 24.00
N THR A 828 -10.96 22.69 23.78
CA THR A 828 -11.41 22.27 22.44
C THR A 828 -11.53 23.44 21.45
N MET A 829 -11.49 24.67 21.94
CA MET A 829 -11.49 25.91 21.15
C MET A 829 -10.08 26.46 20.91
N HIS A 830 -9.04 25.68 21.22
CA HIS A 830 -7.65 26.08 21.02
C HIS A 830 -7.35 26.37 19.54
N THR A 831 -6.44 27.32 19.28
CA THR A 831 -6.05 27.73 17.92
C THR A 831 -5.33 26.64 17.13
N LEU A 832 -4.61 25.76 17.84
CA LEU A 832 -3.94 24.58 17.29
C LEU A 832 -4.91 23.38 17.29
N ASP A 833 -5.17 22.85 16.10
CA ASP A 833 -6.07 21.71 15.89
C ASP A 833 -5.65 20.49 16.72
N ASP A 834 -4.36 20.15 16.80
CA ASP A 834 -3.89 18.98 17.54
C ASP A 834 -4.27 19.03 19.03
N VAL A 835 -4.16 20.21 19.66
CA VAL A 835 -4.52 20.42 21.07
C VAL A 835 -6.04 20.28 21.26
N ALA A 836 -6.81 20.88 20.35
CA ALA A 836 -8.27 20.78 20.37
C ALA A 836 -8.76 19.33 20.19
N HIS A 837 -8.22 18.60 19.21
CA HIS A 837 -8.55 17.19 18.98
C HIS A 837 -8.13 16.30 20.16
N PHE A 838 -6.98 16.59 20.79
CA PHE A 838 -6.54 15.87 21.98
C PHE A 838 -7.47 16.10 23.19
N ALA A 839 -7.97 17.33 23.37
CA ALA A 839 -8.97 17.65 24.40
C ALA A 839 -10.30 16.91 24.15
N PHE A 840 -10.79 16.90 22.90
CA PHE A 840 -11.98 16.12 22.51
C PHE A 840 -11.82 14.63 22.82
N ARG A 841 -10.69 14.03 22.42
CA ARG A 841 -10.42 12.61 22.69
C ARG A 841 -10.38 12.31 24.19
N GLY A 842 -9.83 13.23 24.99
CA GLY A 842 -9.86 13.15 26.45
C GLY A 842 -11.28 13.11 27.01
N LEU A 843 -12.09 14.12 26.68
CA LEU A 843 -13.47 14.28 27.16
C LEU A 843 -14.43 13.18 26.70
N LEU A 844 -14.29 12.69 25.47
CA LEU A 844 -15.14 11.61 24.94
C LEU A 844 -14.86 10.25 25.60
N THR A 845 -13.73 10.12 26.30
CA THR A 845 -13.39 8.92 27.11
C THR A 845 -13.63 9.10 28.61
N ASP A 846 -14.35 10.15 29.00
CA ASP A 846 -14.68 10.43 30.39
C ASP A 846 -15.61 9.36 30.99
N ALA A 847 -15.61 9.17 32.31
CA ALA A 847 -16.51 8.22 32.96
C ALA A 847 -17.97 8.72 32.97
N ASP A 848 -18.18 10.04 33.05
CA ASP A 848 -19.50 10.67 33.11
C ASP A 848 -20.13 10.79 31.72
N GLU A 849 -21.34 10.23 31.58
CA GLU A 849 -22.07 10.20 30.31
C GLU A 849 -22.59 11.60 29.92
N HIS A 850 -22.95 12.44 30.90
CA HIS A 850 -23.46 13.78 30.62
C HIS A 850 -22.35 14.68 30.05
N VAL A 851 -21.14 14.58 30.60
CA VAL A 851 -19.95 15.29 30.09
C VAL A 851 -19.62 14.84 28.66
N ARG A 852 -19.67 13.53 28.39
CA ARG A 852 -19.45 12.98 27.05
C ARG A 852 -20.50 13.49 26.05
N TRP A 853 -21.77 13.56 26.47
CA TRP A 853 -22.86 14.09 25.63
C TRP A 853 -22.69 15.58 25.32
N VAL A 854 -22.45 16.42 26.34
CA VAL A 854 -22.24 17.87 26.15
C VAL A 854 -21.01 18.16 25.29
N THR A 855 -19.95 17.36 25.44
CA THR A 855 -18.76 17.46 24.58
C THR A 855 -19.11 17.16 23.12
N ALA A 856 -19.91 16.13 22.87
CA ALA A 856 -20.38 15.82 21.54
C ALA A 856 -21.29 16.92 20.97
N GLN A 857 -22.11 17.57 21.81
CA GLN A 857 -22.91 18.72 21.38
C GLN A 857 -22.02 19.88 20.92
N LEU A 858 -20.96 20.17 21.66
CA LEU A 858 -19.98 21.17 21.23
C LEU A 858 -19.29 20.76 19.91
N ALA A 859 -18.89 19.51 19.76
CA ALA A 859 -18.31 19.02 18.51
C ALA A 859 -19.26 19.20 17.31
N MET A 860 -20.57 18.96 17.51
CA MET A 860 -21.60 19.20 16.49
C MET A 860 -21.76 20.68 16.16
N ASP A 861 -21.79 21.55 17.17
CA ASP A 861 -21.84 23.01 16.98
C ASP A 861 -20.62 23.51 16.19
N LEU A 862 -19.41 22.98 16.46
CA LEU A 862 -18.18 23.36 15.75
C LEU A 862 -18.07 22.78 14.34
N SER A 863 -18.81 21.70 14.06
CA SER A 863 -18.95 21.12 12.72
C SER A 863 -19.83 21.97 11.81
N ILE A 864 -20.52 23.00 12.33
CA ILE A 864 -21.27 23.95 11.52
C ILE A 864 -20.38 25.16 11.22
N TYR A 865 -19.95 25.25 9.97
CA TYR A 865 -19.01 26.26 9.50
C TYR A 865 -19.71 27.39 8.74
N TRP A 866 -19.39 28.63 9.13
CA TRP A 866 -19.80 29.83 8.40
C TRP A 866 -18.66 30.30 7.50
N ARG A 867 -18.90 30.35 6.18
CA ARG A 867 -17.90 30.78 5.20
C ARG A 867 -17.45 32.22 5.45
N PRO A 868 -16.15 32.52 5.30
CA PRO A 868 -15.64 33.87 5.44
C PRO A 868 -16.17 34.74 4.30
N ILE A 869 -16.50 35.98 4.62
CA ILE A 869 -16.96 36.96 3.62
C ILE A 869 -15.74 37.70 3.13
N TYR A 870 -15.48 37.62 1.82
CA TYR A 870 -14.42 38.39 1.18
C TYR A 870 -14.94 39.78 0.83
N SER A 871 -14.26 40.81 1.33
CA SER A 871 -14.53 42.20 0.93
C SER A 871 -13.93 42.49 -0.45
N VAL A 872 -14.54 43.42 -1.20
CA VAL A 872 -14.07 43.89 -2.53
C VAL A 872 -12.63 44.44 -2.49
N ARG A 873 -12.10 44.78 -1.31
CA ARG A 873 -10.72 45.25 -1.10
C ARG A 873 -9.73 44.14 -0.67
N GLY A 874 -10.13 42.86 -0.72
CA GLY A 874 -9.25 41.72 -0.41
C GLY A 874 -9.10 41.38 1.08
N GLY A 875 -9.90 41.99 1.97
CA GLY A 875 -9.96 41.61 3.38
C GLY A 875 -10.92 40.44 3.62
N GLN A 876 -10.48 39.43 4.37
CA GLN A 876 -11.26 38.26 4.80
C GLN A 876 -11.94 38.54 6.15
N ASP A 877 -13.27 38.51 6.21
CA ASP A 877 -14.03 38.61 7.47
C ASP A 877 -14.50 37.22 7.93
N ASN A 878 -13.93 36.74 9.04
CA ASN A 878 -14.29 35.47 9.69
C ASN A 878 -15.02 35.67 11.03
N SER A 879 -15.40 36.91 11.36
CA SER A 879 -15.98 37.29 12.66
C SER A 879 -17.30 36.59 12.96
N ARG A 880 -18.07 36.22 11.94
CA ARG A 880 -19.35 35.51 12.10
C ARG A 880 -19.12 34.08 12.58
N ASN A 881 -18.18 33.35 11.98
CA ASN A 881 -17.85 31.99 12.38
C ASN A 881 -17.29 31.97 13.81
N GLN A 882 -16.40 32.91 14.13
CA GLN A 882 -15.82 33.02 15.46
C GLN A 882 -16.87 33.25 16.56
N ARG A 883 -17.80 34.20 16.35
CA ARG A 883 -18.90 34.44 17.30
C ARG A 883 -19.78 33.21 17.52
N VAL A 884 -20.15 32.50 16.47
CA VAL A 884 -21.00 31.29 16.58
C VAL A 884 -20.29 30.18 17.36
N ARG A 885 -18.97 30.01 17.15
CA ARG A 885 -18.18 29.05 17.91
C ARG A 885 -18.08 29.42 19.40
N GLU A 886 -17.89 30.70 19.72
CA GLU A 886 -17.88 31.22 21.10
C GLU A 886 -19.24 31.00 21.79
N GLU A 887 -20.34 31.27 21.08
CA GLU A 887 -21.70 30.99 21.56
C GLU A 887 -21.94 29.49 21.81
N GLY A 888 -21.41 28.61 20.94
CA GLY A 888 -21.45 27.15 21.11
C GLY A 888 -20.74 26.69 22.39
N LEU A 889 -19.53 27.21 22.65
CA LEU A 889 -18.81 26.93 23.89
C LEU A 889 -19.58 27.42 25.13
N ALA A 890 -20.17 28.62 25.08
CA ALA A 890 -20.96 29.16 26.19
C ALA A 890 -22.20 28.30 26.49
N ARG A 891 -22.87 27.78 25.45
CA ARG A 891 -23.97 26.81 25.60
C ARG A 891 -23.48 25.52 26.25
N ALA A 892 -22.37 24.94 25.77
CA ALA A 892 -21.82 23.71 26.31
C ALA A 892 -21.46 23.85 27.81
N LEU A 893 -20.82 24.96 28.19
CA LEU A 893 -20.49 25.26 29.60
C LEU A 893 -21.75 25.39 30.48
N THR A 894 -22.82 25.98 29.95
CA THR A 894 -24.10 26.08 30.67
C THR A 894 -24.75 24.70 30.83
N SER A 895 -24.73 23.89 29.76
CA SER A 895 -25.27 22.53 29.74
C SER A 895 -24.53 21.58 30.68
N LEU A 896 -23.23 21.77 30.94
CA LEU A 896 -22.51 20.96 31.95
C LEU A 896 -23.14 21.06 33.35
N THR A 897 -23.66 22.23 33.72
CA THR A 897 -24.28 22.47 35.04
C THR A 897 -25.77 22.10 35.09
N THR A 898 -26.39 21.87 33.93
CA THR A 898 -27.81 21.57 33.81
C THR A 898 -27.99 20.08 33.51
N PRO A 899 -28.65 19.29 34.38
CA PRO A 899 -28.77 17.83 34.20
C PRO A 899 -29.78 17.43 33.10
N MET A 900 -30.19 18.36 32.23
CA MET A 900 -31.16 18.11 31.18
C MET A 900 -30.44 17.72 29.89
N VAL A 901 -30.74 16.53 29.38
CA VAL A 901 -30.27 16.08 28.08
C VAL A 901 -31.05 16.82 26.99
N THR A 902 -30.32 17.54 26.14
CA THR A 902 -30.87 18.26 24.99
C THR A 902 -30.41 17.58 23.70
N PRO A 903 -31.17 17.73 22.59
CA PRO A 903 -30.75 17.20 21.29
C PRO A 903 -29.49 17.90 20.76
N PHE A 904 -28.85 17.30 19.75
CA PHE A 904 -27.84 17.98 18.96
C PHE A 904 -28.48 19.07 18.07
N ILE A 905 -27.66 20.03 17.63
CA ILE A 905 -28.09 21.01 16.62
C ILE A 905 -28.39 20.29 15.29
N ASP A 906 -29.42 20.74 14.59
CA ASP A 906 -29.79 20.16 13.30
C ASP A 906 -28.71 20.45 12.25
N VAL A 907 -28.35 19.41 11.48
CA VAL A 907 -27.36 19.52 10.40
C VAL A 907 -27.97 20.37 9.27
N PRO A 908 -27.32 21.45 8.82
CA PRO A 908 -27.83 22.26 7.72
C PRO A 908 -27.90 21.42 6.43
N PRO A 909 -28.90 21.65 5.56
CA PRO A 909 -29.05 20.86 4.34
C PRO A 909 -27.77 20.96 3.48
N PRO A 910 -27.38 19.91 2.74
CA PRO A 910 -26.12 19.94 1.98
C PRO A 910 -26.14 20.97 0.83
N TRP A 911 -27.32 21.38 0.39
CA TRP A 911 -27.53 22.26 -0.75
C TRP A 911 -28.67 23.24 -0.48
N THR A 912 -28.53 24.47 -0.98
CA THR A 912 -29.59 25.48 -0.95
C THR A 912 -29.71 26.15 -2.31
N GLU A 913 -30.95 26.44 -2.71
CA GLU A 913 -31.23 27.24 -3.90
C GLU A 913 -30.82 28.70 -3.67
N SER A 914 -29.91 29.23 -4.48
CA SER A 914 -29.62 30.66 -4.48
C SER A 914 -30.32 31.32 -5.67
N PRO A 915 -31.02 32.45 -5.48
CA PRO A 915 -31.37 33.30 -6.62
C PRO A 915 -30.06 33.74 -7.29
N SER A 916 -30.04 33.72 -8.63
CA SER A 916 -28.89 34.16 -9.41
C SER A 916 -28.48 35.56 -8.95
N ARG A 917 -27.24 35.68 -8.46
CA ARG A 917 -26.72 36.97 -8.03
C ARG A 917 -26.33 37.71 -9.31
N ARG A 918 -27.22 38.60 -9.79
CA ARG A 918 -26.89 39.57 -10.85
C ARG A 918 -25.67 40.37 -10.40
N THR A 919 -24.52 40.00 -10.93
CA THR A 919 -23.35 40.87 -10.98
C THR A 919 -23.40 41.49 -12.38
N ASP A 920 -23.33 42.81 -12.48
CA ASP A 920 -23.68 43.60 -13.69
C ASP A 920 -22.84 43.31 -14.97
N ASP A 921 -22.02 42.26 -15.01
CA ASP A 921 -21.19 41.87 -16.17
C ASP A 921 -21.45 40.45 -16.70
N GLU A 922 -22.50 39.75 -16.27
CA GLU A 922 -22.87 38.43 -16.80
C GLU A 922 -24.36 38.40 -17.18
N GLN A 923 -24.64 38.39 -18.49
CA GLN A 923 -25.99 38.31 -19.04
C GLN A 923 -26.17 36.94 -19.72
N TRP A 924 -26.06 35.86 -18.93
CA TRP A 924 -26.35 34.49 -19.34
C TRP A 924 -27.44 33.86 -18.44
N ASP A 925 -28.17 32.91 -19.03
CA ASP A 925 -29.52 32.41 -18.78
C ASP A 925 -30.06 32.23 -17.34
N ASP A 926 -31.39 32.38 -17.23
CA ASP A 926 -32.26 32.10 -16.08
C ASP A 926 -32.28 30.60 -15.70
N GLU A 927 -31.15 30.00 -15.28
CA GLU A 927 -31.12 28.67 -14.66
C GLU A 927 -30.74 28.74 -13.17
N GLN A 928 -31.54 28.06 -12.35
CA GLN A 928 -31.44 28.00 -10.89
C GLN A 928 -30.08 27.41 -10.47
N SER A 929 -29.19 28.23 -9.89
CA SER A 929 -27.89 27.77 -9.39
C SER A 929 -28.00 27.19 -7.97
N TRP A 930 -27.74 25.89 -7.81
CA TRP A 930 -27.60 25.24 -6.50
C TRP A 930 -26.23 25.53 -5.91
N GLN A 931 -26.17 25.97 -4.65
CA GLN A 931 -24.93 26.28 -3.93
C GLN A 931 -24.90 25.54 -2.59
N ASP A 932 -23.72 25.43 -1.98
CA ASP A 932 -23.60 24.92 -0.61
C ASP A 932 -24.37 25.82 0.37
N SER A 933 -24.99 25.19 1.37
CA SER A 933 -25.69 25.90 2.42
C SER A 933 -24.77 26.86 3.19
N THR A 934 -25.34 27.98 3.64
CA THR A 934 -24.69 28.89 4.58
C THR A 934 -25.61 29.06 5.79
N PRO A 935 -25.31 28.40 6.93
CA PRO A 935 -24.05 27.70 7.24
C PRO A 935 -23.91 26.35 6.56
N SER A 936 -22.68 25.88 6.37
CA SER A 936 -22.34 24.56 5.80
C SER A 936 -21.89 23.58 6.88
N PHE A 937 -22.08 22.28 6.66
CA PHE A 937 -21.52 21.24 7.52
C PHE A 937 -20.08 20.90 7.11
N ASP A 938 -19.13 21.05 8.05
CA ASP A 938 -17.71 20.70 7.90
C ASP A 938 -17.51 19.20 8.13
N ALA A 939 -17.64 18.45 7.05
CA ALA A 939 -17.51 17.01 7.05
C ALA A 939 -16.08 16.53 7.40
N GLU A 940 -15.04 17.34 7.15
CA GLU A 940 -13.66 16.95 7.44
C GLU A 940 -13.37 17.00 8.94
N PHE A 941 -13.81 18.06 9.61
CA PHE A 941 -13.74 18.14 11.07
C PHE A 941 -14.59 17.05 11.74
N ALA A 942 -15.83 16.86 11.28
CA ALA A 942 -16.72 15.85 11.82
C ALA A 942 -16.15 14.42 11.66
N ALA A 943 -15.46 14.12 10.55
CA ALA A 943 -14.85 12.82 10.31
C ALA A 943 -13.77 12.45 11.34
N LYS A 944 -13.08 13.45 11.92
CA LYS A 944 -12.03 13.25 12.93
C LYS A 944 -12.59 13.03 14.34
N ILE A 945 -13.76 13.60 14.64
CA ILE A 945 -14.33 13.63 16.00
C ILE A 945 -15.48 12.63 16.21
N VAL A 946 -16.44 12.53 15.27
CA VAL A 946 -17.65 11.71 15.45
C VAL A 946 -17.34 10.22 15.70
N PRO A 947 -16.34 9.59 15.04
CA PRO A 947 -15.95 8.21 15.37
C PRO A 947 -15.45 8.01 16.80
N LEU A 948 -15.06 9.08 17.52
CA LEU A 948 -14.62 9.00 18.92
C LEU A 948 -15.79 9.00 19.91
N PHE A 949 -17.03 9.25 19.46
CA PHE A 949 -18.20 9.29 20.34
C PHE A 949 -18.44 7.94 21.05
N PRO A 950 -18.90 7.91 22.31
CA PRO A 950 -19.22 6.69 23.06
C PRO A 950 -20.58 6.09 22.66
N ILE A 951 -20.73 5.77 21.39
CA ILE A 951 -21.98 5.32 20.75
C ILE A 951 -22.65 4.18 21.51
N GLU A 952 -21.90 3.17 21.94
CA GLU A 952 -22.43 1.97 22.58
C GLU A 952 -23.10 2.27 23.93
N ALA A 953 -22.64 3.32 24.62
CA ALA A 953 -23.24 3.79 25.86
C ALA A 953 -24.54 4.57 25.59
N TRP A 954 -24.58 5.41 24.56
CA TRP A 954 -25.77 6.18 24.18
C TRP A 954 -26.89 5.34 23.59
N CYS A 955 -26.56 4.22 22.95
CA CYS A 955 -27.57 3.32 22.41
C CYS A 955 -28.27 2.46 23.48
N GLN A 956 -27.79 2.45 24.73
CA GLN A 956 -28.49 1.81 25.84
C GLN A 956 -29.87 2.44 26.07
N PRO A 957 -30.85 1.71 26.65
CA PRO A 957 -32.17 2.27 26.96
C PRO A 957 -32.06 3.51 27.86
N GLY A 958 -32.45 4.69 27.35
CA GLY A 958 -32.31 5.96 28.04
C GLY A 958 -32.68 7.16 27.16
N CYS A 959 -32.55 8.38 27.69
CA CYS A 959 -32.86 9.62 26.98
C CYS A 959 -31.91 9.90 25.80
N TYR A 960 -30.64 9.48 25.88
CA TYR A 960 -29.64 9.70 24.83
C TYR A 960 -29.94 8.95 23.52
N ARG A 961 -30.53 7.75 23.60
CA ARG A 961 -30.83 6.91 22.44
C ARG A 961 -31.69 7.61 21.39
N VAL A 962 -32.76 8.26 21.83
CA VAL A 962 -33.71 8.94 20.91
C VAL A 962 -33.03 10.12 20.20
N HIS A 963 -32.27 10.92 20.94
CA HIS A 963 -31.55 12.05 20.35
C HIS A 963 -30.46 11.59 19.38
N TRP A 964 -29.72 10.54 19.73
CA TRP A 964 -28.71 9.96 18.85
C TRP A 964 -29.32 9.36 17.58
N GLN A 965 -30.46 8.65 17.68
CA GLN A 965 -31.18 8.13 16.51
C GLN A 965 -31.60 9.25 15.54
N ASN A 966 -32.11 10.37 16.06
CA ASN A 966 -32.49 11.51 15.23
C ASN A 966 -31.29 12.12 14.49
N THR A 967 -30.15 12.28 15.17
CA THR A 967 -28.94 12.82 14.55
C THR A 967 -28.32 11.86 13.55
N LEU A 968 -28.40 10.56 13.81
CA LEU A 968 -27.96 9.54 12.86
C LEU A 968 -28.79 9.59 11.57
N GLU A 969 -30.11 9.77 11.68
CA GLU A 969 -31.00 9.96 10.52
C GLU A 969 -30.61 11.20 9.72
N GLN A 970 -30.28 12.32 10.38
CA GLN A 970 -29.79 13.53 9.71
C GLN A 970 -28.45 13.32 9.02
N PHE A 971 -27.50 12.60 9.64
CA PHE A 971 -26.23 12.28 8.97
C PHE A 971 -26.41 11.42 7.74
N VAL A 972 -27.27 10.42 7.83
CA VAL A 972 -27.57 9.53 6.71
C VAL A 972 -28.25 10.31 5.59
N SER A 973 -29.29 11.10 5.89
CA SER A 973 -29.98 11.90 4.87
C SER A 973 -29.07 12.94 4.24
N TRP A 974 -28.31 13.69 5.05
CA TRP A 974 -27.38 14.69 4.56
C TRP A 974 -26.31 14.07 3.66
N THR A 975 -25.75 12.93 4.06
CA THR A 975 -24.71 12.25 3.28
C THR A 975 -25.29 11.66 1.99
N ALA A 976 -26.48 11.06 2.03
CA ALA A 976 -27.17 10.56 0.85
C ALA A 976 -27.46 11.70 -0.15
N ASP A 977 -28.03 12.82 0.30
CA ASP A 977 -28.32 13.99 -0.53
C ASP A 977 -27.05 14.69 -1.06
N ARG A 978 -25.95 14.63 -0.29
CA ARG A 978 -24.65 15.17 -0.74
C ARG A 978 -24.04 14.31 -1.84
N LEU A 979 -24.10 12.99 -1.72
CA LEU A 979 -23.54 12.04 -2.70
C LEU A 979 -24.43 11.85 -3.93
N MET A 980 -25.74 11.83 -3.72
CA MET A 980 -26.78 11.48 -4.68
C MET A 980 -27.91 12.53 -4.64
N PRO A 981 -27.65 13.78 -5.04
CA PRO A 981 -28.65 14.84 -4.97
C PRO A 981 -29.86 14.52 -5.87
N PRO A 982 -31.10 14.66 -5.36
CA PRO A 982 -32.31 14.20 -6.06
C PRO A 982 -32.64 14.97 -7.35
N TRP A 983 -32.07 16.16 -7.57
CA TRP A 983 -32.28 16.96 -8.78
C TRP A 983 -31.36 16.60 -9.96
N ILE A 984 -30.26 15.87 -9.74
CA ILE A 984 -29.34 15.50 -10.84
C ILE A 984 -29.80 14.18 -11.46
N LYS A 985 -30.42 14.25 -12.65
CA LYS A 985 -31.05 13.10 -13.31
C LYS A 985 -30.15 12.35 -14.32
N GLU A 986 -28.99 12.90 -14.70
CA GLU A 986 -28.06 12.25 -15.64
C GLU A 986 -26.59 12.28 -15.19
N LYS A 987 -25.81 11.28 -15.60
CA LYS A 987 -24.36 11.14 -15.39
C LYS A 987 -23.51 12.19 -16.14
N ALA A 988 -24.10 13.27 -16.62
CA ALA A 988 -23.40 14.34 -17.32
C ALA A 988 -22.53 15.13 -16.33
N ARG A 989 -21.21 14.91 -16.42
CA ARG A 989 -20.10 15.67 -15.80
C ARG A 989 -20.46 16.36 -14.48
N ARG A 990 -20.49 15.57 -13.40
CA ARG A 990 -20.36 16.06 -12.02
C ARG A 990 -18.95 16.68 -11.88
N SER A 991 -18.81 17.96 -12.24
CA SER A 991 -17.57 18.74 -12.10
C SER A 991 -17.10 18.77 -10.65
N HIS A 992 -15.79 18.55 -10.43
CA HIS A 992 -15.02 18.71 -9.20
C HIS A 992 -15.82 19.04 -7.92
N GLN A 993 -16.45 18.04 -7.32
CA GLN A 993 -16.90 18.14 -5.94
C GLN A 993 -15.73 17.80 -5.01
N PRO A 994 -15.49 18.55 -3.91
CA PRO A 994 -14.50 18.19 -2.91
C PRO A 994 -14.84 16.79 -2.37
N GLU A 995 -13.90 15.86 -2.50
CA GLU A 995 -14.15 14.47 -2.15
C GLU A 995 -14.21 14.29 -0.61
N ILE A 996 -15.41 14.12 -0.05
CA ILE A 996 -15.66 13.91 1.40
C ILE A 996 -15.36 12.48 1.87
N TYR A 997 -14.34 11.82 1.31
CA TYR A 997 -14.02 10.40 1.56
C TYR A 997 -13.83 10.08 3.05
N GLN A 998 -13.18 10.98 3.80
CA GLN A 998 -12.96 10.79 5.24
C GLN A 998 -14.28 10.69 6.02
N TRP A 999 -15.27 11.50 5.66
CA TRP A 999 -16.59 11.48 6.30
C TRP A 999 -17.40 10.24 5.94
N GLN A 1000 -17.35 9.80 4.68
CA GLN A 1000 -18.05 8.59 4.23
C GLN A 1000 -17.60 7.37 5.04
N TYR A 1001 -16.28 7.22 5.22
CA TYR A 1001 -15.72 6.15 6.04
C TYR A 1001 -16.03 6.31 7.53
N ALA A 1002 -15.97 7.53 8.06
CA ALA A 1002 -16.37 7.81 9.44
C ALA A 1002 -17.83 7.42 9.70
N LEU A 1003 -18.75 7.78 8.80
CA LEU A 1003 -20.17 7.45 8.91
C LEU A 1003 -20.41 5.93 8.86
N GLY A 1004 -19.76 5.21 7.93
CA GLY A 1004 -19.87 3.75 7.86
C GLY A 1004 -19.42 3.07 9.16
N GLU A 1005 -18.36 3.56 9.79
CA GLU A 1005 -17.88 3.06 11.09
C GLU A 1005 -18.86 3.37 12.23
N VAL A 1006 -19.44 4.57 12.25
CA VAL A 1006 -20.47 4.98 13.22
C VAL A 1006 -21.72 4.09 13.10
N LEU A 1007 -22.20 3.88 11.86
CA LEU A 1007 -23.34 3.01 11.59
C LEU A 1007 -23.10 1.58 12.09
N ALA A 1008 -21.91 1.03 11.84
CA ALA A 1008 -21.54 -0.31 12.29
C ALA A 1008 -21.57 -0.41 13.82
N ARG A 1009 -21.08 0.61 14.55
CA ARG A 1009 -21.12 0.64 16.02
C ARG A 1009 -22.53 0.73 16.59
N THR A 1010 -23.45 1.42 15.89
CA THR A 1010 -24.85 1.58 16.34
C THR A 1010 -25.74 0.36 16.09
N ALA A 1011 -25.51 -0.35 14.99
CA ALA A 1011 -26.47 -1.31 14.44
C ALA A 1011 -26.95 -2.40 15.43
N PRO A 1012 -26.09 -3.04 16.25
CA PRO A 1012 -26.54 -4.11 17.15
C PRO A 1012 -27.48 -3.66 18.27
N TRP A 1013 -27.46 -2.36 18.63
CA TRP A 1013 -28.17 -1.84 19.78
C TRP A 1013 -29.56 -1.29 19.45
N LEU A 1014 -29.84 -1.11 18.15
CA LEU A 1014 -31.07 -0.51 17.64
C LEU A 1014 -31.95 -1.57 16.97
N GLU A 1015 -33.24 -1.23 16.80
CA GLU A 1015 -34.20 -2.12 16.15
C GLU A 1015 -33.81 -2.36 14.69
N GLN A 1016 -33.77 -3.63 14.29
CA GLN A 1016 -33.31 -4.06 12.97
C GLN A 1016 -34.07 -3.38 11.81
N GLU A 1017 -35.40 -3.29 11.91
CA GLU A 1017 -36.21 -2.68 10.85
C GLU A 1017 -35.93 -1.17 10.73
N TRP A 1018 -35.66 -0.50 11.85
CA TRP A 1018 -35.28 0.91 11.86
C TRP A 1018 -33.91 1.12 11.22
N VAL A 1019 -32.90 0.32 11.59
CA VAL A 1019 -31.55 0.39 10.99
C VAL A 1019 -31.60 0.12 9.48
N ARG A 1020 -32.36 -0.90 9.07
CA ARG A 1020 -32.56 -1.21 7.65
C ARG A 1020 -33.11 -0.02 6.88
N LYS A 1021 -34.25 0.54 7.31
CA LYS A 1021 -34.97 1.59 6.56
C LYS A 1021 -34.32 2.96 6.65
N ARG A 1022 -33.83 3.34 7.84
CA ARG A 1022 -33.34 4.71 8.09
C ARG A 1022 -31.85 4.87 7.90
N CYS A 1023 -31.06 3.80 8.04
CA CYS A 1023 -29.60 3.88 7.93
C CYS A 1023 -29.08 3.29 6.62
N LEU A 1024 -29.47 2.06 6.25
CA LEU A 1024 -28.87 1.35 5.12
C LEU A 1024 -29.56 1.60 3.79
N GLU A 1025 -30.90 1.60 3.75
CA GLU A 1025 -31.69 1.76 2.51
C GLU A 1025 -31.27 2.94 1.62
N PRO A 1026 -30.95 4.14 2.15
CA PRO A 1026 -30.47 5.26 1.33
C PRO A 1026 -29.17 4.96 0.56
N PHE A 1027 -28.33 4.05 1.06
CA PHE A 1027 -27.05 3.67 0.45
C PHE A 1027 -27.12 2.37 -0.36
N LEU A 1028 -28.20 1.58 -0.25
CA LEU A 1028 -28.43 0.38 -1.07
C LEU A 1028 -28.83 0.71 -2.53
N SER A 1029 -28.59 1.95 -2.98
CA SER A 1029 -28.85 2.40 -4.35
C SER A 1029 -27.77 1.90 -5.33
N ASN A 1030 -28.09 1.84 -6.62
CA ASN A 1030 -27.14 1.43 -7.67
C ASN A 1030 -26.09 2.51 -8.04
N ASP A 1031 -25.91 3.57 -7.24
CA ASP A 1031 -24.86 4.59 -7.45
C ASP A 1031 -23.57 4.18 -6.72
N ASP A 1032 -22.44 4.21 -7.42
CA ASP A 1032 -21.13 3.80 -6.90
C ASP A 1032 -20.68 4.65 -5.70
N LYS A 1033 -21.12 5.92 -5.61
CA LYS A 1033 -20.74 6.80 -4.51
C LYS A 1033 -21.27 6.32 -3.15
N ALA A 1034 -22.39 5.56 -3.13
CA ALA A 1034 -22.95 4.99 -1.92
C ALA A 1034 -22.11 3.83 -1.34
N LEU A 1035 -21.26 3.20 -2.16
CA LEU A 1035 -20.42 2.08 -1.75
C LEU A 1035 -19.37 2.47 -0.70
N SER A 1036 -18.92 3.72 -0.70
CA SER A 1036 -17.96 4.25 0.28
C SER A 1036 -18.42 4.07 1.74
N VAL A 1037 -19.70 4.34 2.01
CA VAL A 1037 -20.30 4.16 3.34
C VAL A 1037 -20.57 2.68 3.62
N LEU A 1038 -21.14 1.96 2.65
CA LEU A 1038 -21.50 0.54 2.81
C LEU A 1038 -20.28 -0.38 3.02
N SER A 1039 -19.21 -0.16 2.26
CA SER A 1039 -17.97 -0.95 2.37
C SER A 1039 -17.39 -0.88 3.78
N ARG A 1040 -17.33 0.34 4.34
CA ARG A 1040 -16.83 0.56 5.69
C ARG A 1040 -17.78 0.07 6.77
N PHE A 1041 -19.10 0.20 6.55
CA PHE A 1041 -20.10 -0.39 7.42
C PHE A 1041 -19.96 -1.92 7.51
N ALA A 1042 -19.85 -2.61 6.37
CA ALA A 1042 -19.71 -4.06 6.33
C ALA A 1042 -18.38 -4.52 6.97
N ASP A 1043 -17.26 -3.88 6.64
CA ASP A 1043 -15.93 -4.19 7.21
C ASP A 1043 -15.94 -4.08 8.74
N ARG A 1044 -16.46 -2.97 9.27
CA ARG A 1044 -16.51 -2.76 10.73
C ARG A 1044 -17.52 -3.66 11.42
N THR A 1045 -18.64 -3.96 10.78
CA THR A 1045 -19.65 -4.88 11.32
C THR A 1045 -19.12 -6.30 11.40
N ALA A 1046 -18.47 -6.79 10.33
CA ALA A 1046 -17.84 -8.10 10.30
C ALA A 1046 -16.70 -8.22 11.33
N CYS A 1047 -15.79 -7.23 11.40
CA CYS A 1047 -14.70 -7.24 12.36
C CYS A 1047 -15.20 -7.20 13.80
N ARG A 1048 -16.03 -6.21 14.14
CA ARG A 1048 -16.38 -5.93 15.54
C ARG A 1048 -17.41 -6.89 16.10
N HIS A 1049 -18.46 -7.19 15.34
CA HIS A 1049 -19.63 -7.88 15.85
C HIS A 1049 -19.68 -9.37 15.51
N VAL A 1050 -18.89 -9.80 14.51
CA VAL A 1050 -18.75 -11.22 14.17
C VAL A 1050 -17.41 -11.78 14.65
N MET A 1051 -16.28 -11.18 14.26
CA MET A 1051 -14.95 -11.72 14.58
C MET A 1051 -14.50 -11.43 16.02
N ASP A 1052 -14.61 -10.19 16.50
CA ASP A 1052 -14.13 -9.77 17.83
C ASP A 1052 -15.13 -10.05 18.97
N SER A 1053 -16.43 -10.16 18.66
CA SER A 1053 -17.47 -10.35 19.70
C SER A 1053 -17.51 -11.80 20.23
N LEU A 1054 -17.74 -11.97 21.53
CA LEU A 1054 -17.97 -13.28 22.14
C LEU A 1054 -19.29 -13.89 21.66
N ASP A 1055 -20.37 -13.10 21.64
CA ASP A 1055 -21.68 -13.51 21.16
C ASP A 1055 -22.07 -12.65 19.95
N VAL A 1056 -22.49 -13.27 18.85
CA VAL A 1056 -22.91 -12.55 17.64
C VAL A 1056 -24.36 -12.07 17.82
N PRO A 1057 -24.63 -10.76 17.72
CA PRO A 1057 -26.00 -10.25 17.80
C PRO A 1057 -26.87 -10.76 16.66
N GLU A 1058 -28.11 -11.15 16.96
CA GLU A 1058 -29.02 -11.80 16.00
C GLU A 1058 -29.26 -10.97 14.72
N ASN A 1059 -29.31 -9.65 14.83
CA ASN A 1059 -29.58 -8.73 13.72
C ASN A 1059 -28.38 -8.51 12.77
N VAL A 1060 -27.17 -8.90 13.14
CA VAL A 1060 -25.95 -8.52 12.40
C VAL A 1060 -25.85 -9.26 11.06
N LEU A 1061 -26.12 -10.57 11.04
CA LEU A 1061 -26.01 -11.36 9.80
C LEU A 1061 -27.07 -10.94 8.78
N ASP A 1062 -28.29 -10.64 9.22
CA ASP A 1062 -29.35 -10.13 8.35
C ASP A 1062 -29.01 -8.76 7.74
N LEU A 1063 -28.33 -7.88 8.49
CA LEU A 1063 -27.88 -6.59 7.96
C LEU A 1063 -26.74 -6.74 6.94
N LEU A 1064 -25.84 -7.71 7.15
CA LEU A 1064 -24.83 -8.09 6.16
C LEU A 1064 -25.47 -8.73 4.92
N GLU A 1065 -26.57 -9.46 5.07
CA GLU A 1065 -27.32 -10.02 3.95
C GLU A 1065 -27.84 -8.93 3.00
N LEU A 1066 -28.30 -7.79 3.52
CA LEU A 1066 -28.70 -6.64 2.69
C LEU A 1066 -27.52 -6.10 1.86
N CYS A 1067 -26.32 -6.13 2.42
CA CYS A 1067 -25.11 -5.75 1.71
C CYS A 1067 -24.75 -6.78 0.62
N VAL A 1068 -24.94 -8.08 0.90
CA VAL A 1068 -24.80 -9.15 -0.11
C VAL A 1068 -25.79 -8.93 -1.26
N ASP A 1069 -27.05 -8.62 -0.97
CA ASP A 1069 -28.07 -8.37 -2.00
C ASP A 1069 -27.69 -7.18 -2.88
N ARG A 1070 -27.16 -6.11 -2.29
CA ARG A 1070 -26.65 -4.95 -3.02
C ARG A 1070 -25.43 -5.27 -3.89
N VAL A 1071 -24.53 -6.14 -3.44
CA VAL A 1071 -23.41 -6.62 -4.27
C VAL A 1071 -23.93 -7.44 -5.44
N ILE A 1072 -24.86 -8.37 -5.19
CA ILE A 1072 -25.45 -9.21 -6.25
C ILE A 1072 -26.20 -8.37 -7.29
N SER A 1073 -26.89 -7.30 -6.87
CA SER A 1073 -27.63 -6.41 -7.78
C SER A 1073 -26.75 -5.40 -8.52
N ASP A 1074 -25.44 -5.35 -8.23
CA ASP A 1074 -24.57 -4.34 -8.80
C ASP A 1074 -24.45 -4.49 -10.34
N PRO A 1075 -24.51 -3.39 -11.10
CA PRO A 1075 -24.32 -3.39 -12.56
C PRO A 1075 -23.06 -4.13 -13.03
N THR A 1076 -22.00 -4.16 -12.21
CA THR A 1076 -20.75 -4.86 -12.45
C THR A 1076 -20.96 -6.36 -12.67
N PHE A 1077 -21.92 -6.99 -11.99
CA PHE A 1077 -22.20 -8.43 -12.13
C PHE A 1077 -23.33 -8.75 -13.12
N THR A 1078 -23.80 -7.75 -13.88
CA THR A 1078 -24.79 -7.98 -14.95
C THR A 1078 -24.12 -8.62 -16.16
N ARG A 1079 -24.59 -9.81 -16.54
CA ARG A 1079 -24.03 -10.59 -17.67
C ARG A 1079 -24.23 -9.91 -19.02
N GLY A 1080 -23.27 -10.13 -19.93
CA GLY A 1080 -23.32 -9.60 -21.30
C GLY A 1080 -22.99 -8.11 -21.43
N ARG A 1081 -22.69 -7.42 -20.33
CA ARG A 1081 -22.15 -6.05 -20.37
C ARG A 1081 -20.65 -6.04 -20.61
N TYR A 1082 -20.16 -4.98 -21.25
CA TYR A 1082 -18.74 -4.68 -21.34
C TYR A 1082 -18.13 -4.64 -19.93
N ARG A 1083 -17.10 -5.49 -19.67
CA ARG A 1083 -16.41 -5.66 -18.37
C ARG A 1083 -17.22 -6.32 -17.24
N ALA A 1084 -18.23 -7.13 -17.56
CA ALA A 1084 -18.97 -7.90 -16.56
C ALA A 1084 -18.02 -8.70 -15.64
N GLY A 1085 -18.22 -8.58 -14.33
CA GLY A 1085 -17.46 -9.29 -13.28
C GLY A 1085 -16.13 -8.65 -12.92
N LYS A 1086 -15.72 -7.54 -13.55
CA LYS A 1086 -14.48 -6.82 -13.20
C LYS A 1086 -14.75 -5.78 -12.11
N VAL A 1087 -14.22 -6.04 -10.91
CA VAL A 1087 -14.39 -5.17 -9.75
C VAL A 1087 -13.31 -4.08 -9.77
N TYR A 1088 -13.70 -2.81 -9.80
CA TYR A 1088 -12.81 -1.65 -9.78
C TYR A 1088 -13.10 -0.73 -8.59
N GLY A 1089 -12.21 0.26 -8.38
CA GLY A 1089 -12.31 1.20 -7.28
C GLY A 1089 -11.78 0.62 -5.97
N ASN A 1090 -11.99 1.33 -4.86
CA ASN A 1090 -11.56 0.87 -3.54
C ASN A 1090 -12.74 0.28 -2.73
N ASP A 1091 -13.95 0.79 -2.94
CA ASP A 1091 -15.09 0.53 -2.05
C ASP A 1091 -15.77 -0.83 -2.33
N LEU A 1092 -16.06 -1.17 -3.60
CA LEU A 1092 -16.65 -2.47 -3.94
C LEU A 1092 -15.72 -3.64 -3.58
N PRO A 1093 -14.39 -3.57 -3.87
CA PRO A 1093 -13.42 -4.55 -3.37
C PRO A 1093 -13.45 -4.74 -1.86
N ALA A 1094 -13.43 -3.64 -1.09
CA ALA A 1094 -13.45 -3.68 0.37
C ALA A 1094 -14.75 -4.28 0.92
N LEU A 1095 -15.89 -3.97 0.30
CA LEU A 1095 -17.18 -4.55 0.65
C LEU A 1095 -17.20 -6.07 0.47
N ILE A 1096 -16.68 -6.57 -0.66
CA ILE A 1096 -16.61 -8.01 -0.93
C ILE A 1096 -15.68 -8.73 0.07
N GLU A 1097 -14.52 -8.12 0.39
CA GLU A 1097 -13.58 -8.68 1.38
C GLU A 1097 -14.21 -8.80 2.77
N ALA A 1098 -15.00 -7.79 3.17
CA ALA A 1098 -15.74 -7.80 4.43
C ALA A 1098 -16.80 -8.91 4.48
N LEU A 1099 -17.59 -9.07 3.41
CA LEU A 1099 -18.68 -10.05 3.33
C LEU A 1099 -18.18 -11.50 3.23
N LEU A 1100 -16.94 -11.70 2.78
CA LEU A 1100 -16.26 -13.00 2.78
C LEU A 1100 -15.39 -13.22 4.04
N PHE A 1101 -15.42 -12.30 5.00
CA PHE A 1101 -14.66 -12.35 6.27
C PHE A 1101 -13.14 -12.51 6.06
N VAL A 1102 -12.60 -11.85 5.03
CA VAL A 1102 -11.17 -11.93 4.66
C VAL A 1102 -10.35 -10.75 5.22
N SER A 1103 -10.98 -9.64 5.65
CA SER A 1103 -10.30 -8.43 6.17
C SER A 1103 -9.72 -8.61 7.61
N VAL A 1104 -8.73 -9.50 7.76
CA VAL A 1104 -8.18 -9.92 9.07
C VAL A 1104 -7.28 -8.88 9.73
N ALA A 1105 -6.72 -7.93 8.97
CA ALA A 1105 -5.79 -6.91 9.51
C ALA A 1105 -6.43 -5.96 10.53
N ASN A 1106 -7.76 -5.92 10.63
CA ASN A 1106 -8.52 -4.96 11.44
C ASN A 1106 -9.24 -5.58 12.66
N ALA A 1107 -8.99 -6.85 13.00
CA ALA A 1107 -9.65 -7.58 14.10
C ALA A 1107 -8.65 -7.99 15.21
N PRO A 1108 -8.09 -7.04 15.99
CA PRO A 1108 -7.11 -7.34 17.03
C PRO A 1108 -7.71 -8.10 18.24
N GLY A 1109 -9.04 -8.14 18.36
CA GLY A 1109 -9.77 -8.78 19.46
C GLY A 1109 -10.35 -10.15 19.12
N ALA A 1110 -10.00 -10.70 17.94
CA ALA A 1110 -10.71 -11.81 17.33
C ALA A 1110 -10.91 -13.01 18.27
N LYS A 1111 -12.17 -13.43 18.42
CA LYS A 1111 -12.60 -14.64 19.12
C LYS A 1111 -12.82 -15.81 18.19
N ARG A 1112 -13.02 -15.55 16.89
CA ARG A 1112 -13.21 -16.53 15.83
C ARG A 1112 -12.64 -16.02 14.50
N PHE A 1113 -12.33 -16.95 13.59
CA PHE A 1113 -11.81 -16.77 12.22
C PHE A 1113 -10.44 -16.09 12.14
N ALA A 1114 -10.36 -14.81 12.48
CA ALA A 1114 -9.13 -14.01 12.42
C ALA A 1114 -8.06 -14.45 13.44
N ASN A 1115 -8.45 -15.19 14.49
CA ASN A 1115 -7.54 -15.84 15.44
C ASN A 1115 -7.13 -17.27 15.05
N GLY A 1116 -7.58 -17.76 13.89
CA GLY A 1116 -7.35 -19.12 13.41
C GLY A 1116 -8.37 -20.17 13.88
N ASP A 1117 -9.38 -19.80 14.69
CA ASP A 1117 -10.46 -20.72 15.10
C ASP A 1117 -11.63 -20.67 14.11
N TRP A 1118 -11.83 -21.75 13.36
CA TRP A 1118 -12.88 -21.88 12.34
C TRP A 1118 -14.03 -22.81 12.75
N SER A 1119 -14.11 -23.19 14.02
CA SER A 1119 -15.14 -24.12 14.52
C SER A 1119 -16.59 -23.66 14.32
N GLN A 1120 -16.81 -22.35 14.16
CA GLN A 1120 -18.14 -21.73 14.02
C GLN A 1120 -18.44 -21.24 12.60
N ILE A 1121 -17.77 -21.81 11.59
CA ILE A 1121 -17.89 -21.38 10.18
C ILE A 1121 -19.33 -21.50 9.64
N ASP A 1122 -20.10 -22.49 10.11
CA ASP A 1122 -21.48 -22.74 9.68
C ASP A 1122 -22.39 -21.51 9.82
N MET A 1123 -22.10 -20.62 10.78
CA MET A 1123 -22.86 -19.39 11.03
C MET A 1123 -22.88 -18.45 9.82
N ILE A 1124 -21.76 -18.35 9.09
CA ILE A 1124 -21.62 -17.41 7.97
C ILE A 1124 -21.91 -18.08 6.61
N MET A 1125 -22.05 -19.41 6.56
CA MET A 1125 -22.27 -20.16 5.32
C MET A 1125 -23.49 -19.72 4.52
N PRO A 1126 -24.65 -19.34 5.09
CA PRO A 1126 -25.77 -18.83 4.31
C PRO A 1126 -25.41 -17.59 3.47
N LEU A 1127 -24.66 -16.65 4.05
CA LEU A 1127 -24.21 -15.43 3.37
C LEU A 1127 -23.18 -15.74 2.28
N VAL A 1128 -22.17 -16.55 2.62
CA VAL A 1128 -21.10 -16.95 1.70
C VAL A 1128 -21.68 -17.74 0.52
N THR A 1129 -22.54 -18.73 0.79
CA THR A 1129 -23.21 -19.52 -0.25
C THR A 1129 -24.06 -18.63 -1.16
N LYS A 1130 -24.83 -17.70 -0.60
CA LYS A 1130 -25.65 -16.76 -1.40
C LYS A 1130 -24.79 -15.90 -2.32
N LEU A 1131 -23.70 -15.33 -1.79
CA LEU A 1131 -22.78 -14.47 -2.55
C LEU A 1131 -22.05 -15.26 -3.64
N VAL A 1132 -21.39 -16.37 -3.28
CA VAL A 1132 -20.51 -17.14 -4.19
C VAL A 1132 -21.33 -17.84 -5.27
N THR A 1133 -22.49 -18.40 -4.95
CA THR A 1133 -23.34 -19.03 -5.98
C THR A 1133 -23.86 -17.99 -6.98
N ALA A 1134 -24.10 -16.74 -6.57
CA ALA A 1134 -24.59 -15.67 -7.45
C ALA A 1134 -23.48 -15.06 -8.32
N VAL A 1135 -22.38 -14.63 -7.69
CA VAL A 1135 -21.33 -13.80 -8.31
C VAL A 1135 -19.92 -14.40 -8.27
N GLY A 1136 -19.74 -15.62 -7.75
CA GLY A 1136 -18.44 -16.30 -7.64
C GLY A 1136 -17.77 -16.66 -8.98
N TRP A 1137 -18.44 -16.45 -10.11
CA TRP A 1137 -17.80 -16.51 -11.43
C TRP A 1137 -16.88 -15.31 -11.70
N SER A 1138 -17.01 -14.21 -10.93
CA SER A 1138 -16.06 -13.09 -10.97
C SER A 1138 -14.71 -13.50 -10.38
N ALA A 1139 -13.63 -13.20 -11.10
CA ALA A 1139 -12.26 -13.51 -10.68
C ALA A 1139 -11.92 -12.92 -9.29
N TYR A 1140 -12.31 -11.67 -9.03
CA TYR A 1140 -12.04 -11.01 -7.75
C TYR A 1140 -12.80 -11.68 -6.58
N VAL A 1141 -14.08 -12.02 -6.77
CA VAL A 1141 -14.90 -12.68 -5.73
C VAL A 1141 -14.34 -14.08 -5.43
N MET A 1142 -13.99 -14.84 -6.48
CA MET A 1142 -13.38 -16.16 -6.32
C MET A 1142 -12.03 -16.08 -5.59
N ASP A 1143 -11.20 -15.07 -5.87
CA ASP A 1143 -9.92 -14.85 -5.19
C ASP A 1143 -10.09 -14.71 -3.66
N LYS A 1144 -11.07 -13.90 -3.24
CA LYS A 1144 -11.36 -13.69 -1.83
C LYS A 1144 -12.03 -14.91 -1.20
N PHE A 1145 -12.93 -15.58 -1.92
CA PHE A 1145 -13.54 -16.83 -1.47
C PHE A 1145 -12.49 -17.92 -1.22
N LEU A 1146 -11.53 -18.09 -2.13
CA LEU A 1146 -10.44 -19.05 -1.94
C LEU A 1146 -9.56 -18.69 -0.74
N THR A 1147 -9.42 -17.40 -0.43
CA THR A 1147 -8.69 -16.95 0.77
C THR A 1147 -9.41 -17.37 2.05
N LEU A 1148 -10.75 -17.32 2.06
CA LEU A 1148 -11.56 -17.86 3.16
C LEU A 1148 -11.35 -19.37 3.30
N CYS A 1149 -11.49 -20.14 2.21
CA CYS A 1149 -11.30 -21.59 2.23
C CYS A 1149 -9.88 -22.00 2.66
N GLU A 1150 -8.86 -21.29 2.18
CA GLU A 1150 -7.46 -21.53 2.55
C GLU A 1150 -7.19 -21.29 4.04
N ARG A 1151 -7.86 -20.31 4.66
CA ARG A 1151 -7.69 -20.05 6.09
C ARG A 1151 -8.50 -21.02 6.96
N ALA A 1152 -9.71 -21.38 6.52
CA ALA A 1152 -10.55 -22.35 7.21
C ALA A 1152 -10.01 -23.78 7.15
N ASP A 1153 -9.24 -24.09 6.10
CA ASP A 1153 -8.59 -25.37 5.88
C ASP A 1153 -9.57 -26.56 6.03
N ALA A 1154 -9.26 -27.58 6.82
CA ALA A 1154 -10.09 -28.76 7.03
C ALA A 1154 -11.43 -28.47 7.73
N ALA A 1155 -11.60 -27.29 8.35
CA ALA A 1155 -12.86 -26.90 8.97
C ALA A 1155 -13.92 -26.48 7.93
N TYR A 1156 -13.54 -26.21 6.68
CA TYR A 1156 -14.49 -25.79 5.65
C TYR A 1156 -15.40 -26.97 5.21
N PRO A 1157 -16.75 -26.82 5.23
CA PRO A 1157 -17.65 -27.91 4.86
C PRO A 1157 -17.52 -28.34 3.39
N LEU A 1158 -17.20 -29.61 3.15
CA LEU A 1158 -16.95 -30.15 1.79
C LEU A 1158 -18.19 -30.09 0.88
N ASP A 1159 -19.38 -30.37 1.41
CA ASP A 1159 -20.60 -30.39 0.61
C ASP A 1159 -20.99 -28.96 0.15
N ASP A 1160 -20.84 -27.95 1.02
CA ASP A 1160 -21.05 -26.54 0.66
C ASP A 1160 -20.01 -26.07 -0.36
N PHE A 1161 -18.74 -26.45 -0.19
CA PHE A 1161 -17.68 -26.14 -1.16
C PHE A 1161 -18.03 -26.68 -2.56
N ILE A 1162 -18.44 -27.95 -2.66
CA ILE A 1162 -18.84 -28.57 -3.93
C ILE A 1162 -20.01 -27.80 -4.56
N LEU A 1163 -21.03 -27.43 -3.77
CA LEU A 1163 -22.19 -26.68 -4.25
C LEU A 1163 -21.81 -25.29 -4.77
N GLN A 1164 -21.05 -24.53 -3.98
CA GLN A 1164 -20.65 -23.15 -4.26
C GLN A 1164 -19.78 -23.07 -5.52
N VAL A 1165 -18.77 -23.93 -5.61
CA VAL A 1165 -17.81 -23.93 -6.72
C VAL A 1165 -18.46 -24.40 -8.01
N ASN A 1166 -19.24 -25.49 -7.99
CA ASN A 1166 -19.94 -25.94 -9.21
C ASN A 1166 -20.93 -24.88 -9.70
N ALA A 1167 -21.65 -24.20 -8.81
CA ALA A 1167 -22.55 -23.11 -9.20
C ALA A 1167 -21.81 -21.94 -9.86
N ALA A 1168 -20.60 -21.60 -9.37
CA ALA A 1168 -19.75 -20.57 -9.97
C ALA A 1168 -19.22 -21.01 -11.34
N LEU A 1169 -18.69 -22.23 -11.46
CA LEU A 1169 -18.10 -22.78 -12.68
C LEU A 1169 -19.12 -22.96 -13.81
N VAL A 1170 -20.36 -23.38 -13.52
CA VAL A 1170 -21.45 -23.47 -14.52
C VAL A 1170 -21.74 -22.12 -15.17
N LYS A 1171 -21.48 -21.02 -14.47
CA LYS A 1171 -21.72 -19.65 -14.94
C LYS A 1171 -20.50 -19.06 -15.67
N LEU A 1172 -19.35 -19.73 -15.63
CA LEU A 1172 -18.06 -19.27 -16.15
C LEU A 1172 -17.96 -19.09 -17.68
N PRO A 1173 -18.63 -19.89 -18.55
CA PRO A 1173 -18.48 -19.73 -20.01
C PRO A 1173 -18.87 -18.33 -20.54
N SER A 1174 -19.62 -17.55 -19.75
CA SER A 1174 -19.97 -16.16 -20.06
C SER A 1174 -18.90 -15.12 -19.65
N ALA A 1175 -17.84 -15.55 -18.97
CA ALA A 1175 -16.81 -14.70 -18.35
C ALA A 1175 -15.39 -15.33 -18.35
N GLU A 1176 -15.17 -16.36 -19.18
CA GLU A 1176 -13.94 -17.17 -19.22
C GLU A 1176 -12.66 -16.31 -19.34
N ALA A 1177 -12.71 -15.23 -20.14
CA ALA A 1177 -11.63 -14.26 -20.29
C ALA A 1177 -11.15 -13.58 -18.99
N THR A 1178 -11.95 -13.59 -17.91
CA THR A 1178 -11.56 -12.98 -16.62
C THR A 1178 -10.72 -13.90 -15.73
N TRP A 1179 -10.76 -15.22 -15.93
CA TRP A 1179 -9.98 -16.18 -15.15
C TRP A 1179 -8.64 -16.53 -15.79
N ILE A 1180 -8.52 -16.35 -17.11
CA ILE A 1180 -7.29 -16.61 -17.87
C ILE A 1180 -6.14 -15.74 -17.34
N GLY A 1181 -5.00 -16.36 -17.04
CA GLY A 1181 -3.81 -15.69 -16.49
C GLY A 1181 -3.85 -15.44 -14.97
N THR A 1182 -4.90 -15.88 -14.26
CA THR A 1182 -5.00 -15.77 -12.79
C THR A 1182 -4.54 -17.06 -12.10
N THR A 1183 -4.15 -16.97 -10.82
CA THR A 1183 -3.79 -18.15 -10.01
C THR A 1183 -5.01 -18.88 -9.43
N LEU A 1184 -6.23 -18.47 -9.78
CA LEU A 1184 -7.47 -18.96 -9.16
C LEU A 1184 -7.66 -20.46 -9.34
N ALA A 1185 -7.43 -20.97 -10.55
CA ALA A 1185 -7.61 -22.38 -10.84
C ALA A 1185 -6.67 -23.25 -9.99
N ALA A 1186 -5.40 -22.82 -9.84
CA ALA A 1186 -4.39 -23.51 -9.04
C ALA A 1186 -4.68 -23.46 -7.54
N ARG A 1187 -5.20 -22.32 -7.05
CA ARG A 1187 -5.65 -22.17 -5.66
C ARG A 1187 -6.86 -23.07 -5.38
N LEU A 1188 -7.84 -23.08 -6.28
CA LEU A 1188 -9.03 -23.93 -6.17
C LEU A 1188 -8.65 -25.42 -6.18
N ALA A 1189 -7.74 -25.85 -7.06
CA ALA A 1189 -7.20 -27.21 -7.05
C ALA A 1189 -6.51 -27.57 -5.72
N GLY A 1190 -5.84 -26.60 -5.08
CA GLY A 1190 -5.26 -26.80 -3.75
C GLY A 1190 -6.29 -27.01 -2.64
N VAL A 1191 -7.35 -26.21 -2.64
CA VAL A 1191 -8.48 -26.42 -1.72
C VAL A 1191 -9.12 -27.80 -1.96
N VAL A 1192 -9.34 -28.20 -3.22
CA VAL A 1192 -9.86 -29.54 -3.57
C VAL A 1192 -8.97 -30.64 -2.99
N GLN A 1193 -7.65 -30.55 -3.14
CA GLN A 1193 -6.73 -31.55 -2.60
C GLN A 1193 -6.85 -31.67 -1.08
N ARG A 1194 -6.78 -30.55 -0.35
CA ARG A 1194 -6.84 -30.56 1.13
C ARG A 1194 -8.15 -31.11 1.65
N LEU A 1195 -9.28 -30.69 1.07
CA LEU A 1195 -10.59 -31.18 1.48
C LEU A 1195 -10.78 -32.65 1.11
N ALA A 1196 -10.25 -33.10 -0.02
CA ALA A 1196 -10.26 -34.51 -0.40
C ALA A 1196 -9.43 -35.36 0.56
N ASP A 1197 -8.22 -34.93 0.90
CA ASP A 1197 -7.31 -35.64 1.82
C ASP A 1197 -7.88 -35.70 3.24
N SER A 1198 -8.47 -34.59 3.72
CA SER A 1198 -9.07 -34.50 5.06
C SER A 1198 -10.33 -35.36 5.22
N ASN A 1199 -11.05 -35.62 4.12
CA ASN A 1199 -12.30 -36.39 4.10
C ASN A 1199 -12.14 -37.78 3.45
N PHE A 1200 -10.91 -38.27 3.25
CA PHE A 1200 -10.68 -39.57 2.62
C PHE A 1200 -11.02 -40.74 3.57
N PRO A 1201 -11.73 -41.79 3.12
CA PRO A 1201 -12.26 -42.02 1.76
C PRO A 1201 -13.56 -41.26 1.48
N LEU A 1202 -13.64 -40.66 0.28
CA LEU A 1202 -14.78 -39.86 -0.16
C LEU A 1202 -16.02 -40.71 -0.47
N ARG A 1203 -17.22 -40.15 -0.23
CA ARG A 1203 -18.48 -40.70 -0.75
C ARG A 1203 -18.50 -40.56 -2.27
N THR A 1204 -19.20 -41.48 -2.96
CA THR A 1204 -19.28 -41.48 -4.44
C THR A 1204 -19.75 -40.13 -5.00
N GLU A 1205 -20.77 -39.52 -4.40
CA GLU A 1205 -21.29 -38.20 -4.83
C GLU A 1205 -20.27 -37.08 -4.64
N GLN A 1206 -19.50 -37.10 -3.54
CA GLN A 1206 -18.46 -36.11 -3.27
C GLN A 1206 -17.28 -36.27 -4.24
N ALA A 1207 -16.85 -37.51 -4.47
CA ALA A 1207 -15.80 -37.82 -5.43
C ALA A 1207 -16.19 -37.39 -6.86
N GLN A 1208 -17.43 -37.64 -7.27
CA GLN A 1208 -17.96 -37.19 -8.57
C GLN A 1208 -18.10 -35.66 -8.64
N GLY A 1209 -18.56 -35.01 -7.56
CA GLY A 1209 -18.69 -33.55 -7.47
C GLY A 1209 -17.36 -32.83 -7.59
N LEU A 1210 -16.32 -33.31 -6.90
CA LEU A 1210 -14.96 -32.81 -6.99
C LEU A 1210 -14.31 -33.12 -8.35
N LEU A 1211 -14.59 -34.29 -8.94
CA LEU A 1211 -14.06 -34.65 -10.26
C LEU A 1211 -14.59 -33.72 -11.36
N ARG A 1212 -15.86 -33.29 -11.29
CA ARG A 1212 -16.42 -32.26 -12.21
C ARG A 1212 -15.71 -30.92 -12.10
N ILE A 1213 -15.36 -30.52 -10.86
CA ILE A 1213 -14.58 -29.31 -10.61
C ILE A 1213 -13.20 -29.45 -11.25
N LEU A 1214 -12.50 -30.57 -11.02
CA LEU A 1214 -11.18 -30.83 -11.62
C LEU A 1214 -11.23 -30.82 -13.15
N ASP A 1215 -12.22 -31.48 -13.76
CA ASP A 1215 -12.40 -31.50 -15.22
C ASP A 1215 -12.51 -30.08 -15.80
N THR A 1216 -13.32 -29.23 -15.15
CA THR A 1216 -13.51 -27.83 -15.57
C THR A 1216 -12.24 -27.01 -15.38
N LEU A 1217 -11.49 -27.25 -14.30
CA LEU A 1217 -10.22 -26.54 -14.05
C LEU A 1217 -9.15 -26.90 -15.07
N ILE A 1218 -9.08 -28.15 -15.50
CA ILE A 1218 -8.16 -28.59 -16.56
C ILE A 1218 -8.55 -27.95 -17.90
N ASP A 1219 -9.84 -27.79 -18.16
CA ASP A 1219 -10.32 -27.10 -19.36
C ASP A 1219 -10.02 -25.59 -19.34
N LEU A 1220 -9.78 -25.01 -18.15
CA LEU A 1220 -9.24 -23.65 -17.98
C LEU A 1220 -7.71 -23.59 -17.97
N GLY A 1221 -7.03 -24.74 -18.06
CA GLY A 1221 -5.57 -24.83 -18.10
C GLY A 1221 -4.89 -25.11 -16.77
N ASP A 1222 -5.59 -25.55 -15.72
CA ASP A 1222 -4.93 -25.84 -14.45
C ASP A 1222 -4.07 -27.10 -14.49
N ARG A 1223 -2.80 -26.94 -14.13
CA ARG A 1223 -1.79 -28.01 -14.12
C ARG A 1223 -1.93 -28.95 -12.94
N ARG A 1224 -2.35 -28.42 -11.78
CA ARG A 1224 -2.44 -29.19 -10.52
C ARG A 1224 -3.61 -30.14 -10.57
N SER A 1225 -4.74 -29.73 -11.15
CA SER A 1225 -5.94 -30.56 -11.32
C SER A 1225 -5.66 -31.85 -12.08
N VAL A 1226 -4.83 -31.84 -13.13
CA VAL A 1226 -4.45 -33.07 -13.87
C VAL A 1226 -3.74 -34.08 -12.96
N ALA A 1227 -2.80 -33.60 -12.13
CA ALA A 1227 -2.10 -34.47 -11.19
C ALA A 1227 -3.05 -35.04 -10.13
N LEU A 1228 -4.03 -34.24 -9.68
CA LEU A 1228 -5.05 -34.64 -8.71
C LEU A 1228 -5.97 -35.73 -9.27
N GLU A 1229 -6.41 -35.65 -10.53
CA GLU A 1229 -7.23 -36.70 -11.16
C GLU A 1229 -6.58 -38.09 -11.14
N GLN A 1230 -5.24 -38.13 -11.11
CA GLN A 1230 -4.46 -39.37 -11.08
C GLN A 1230 -4.16 -39.87 -9.66
N THR A 1231 -4.60 -39.18 -8.60
CA THR A 1231 -4.44 -39.64 -7.22
C THR A 1231 -5.39 -40.79 -6.88
N GLU A 1232 -5.11 -41.52 -5.80
CA GLU A 1232 -5.94 -42.67 -5.37
C GLU A 1232 -7.41 -42.28 -5.11
N ALA A 1233 -7.66 -41.03 -4.68
CA ALA A 1233 -8.99 -40.49 -4.46
C ALA A 1233 -9.86 -40.41 -5.73
N PHE A 1234 -9.25 -40.23 -6.91
CA PHE A 1234 -9.97 -39.95 -8.15
C PHE A 1234 -9.71 -40.96 -9.29
N ARG A 1235 -8.53 -41.61 -9.32
CA ARG A 1235 -8.07 -42.47 -10.43
C ARG A 1235 -9.05 -43.61 -10.77
N GLY A 1236 -9.76 -44.14 -9.78
CA GLY A 1236 -10.73 -45.23 -9.93
C GLY A 1236 -12.20 -44.80 -9.99
N VAL A 1237 -12.50 -43.50 -9.90
CA VAL A 1237 -13.87 -42.99 -9.86
C VAL A 1237 -14.52 -43.20 -11.22
N GLN A 1238 -15.67 -43.89 -11.22
CA GLN A 1238 -16.46 -44.11 -12.42
C GLN A 1238 -17.42 -42.93 -12.63
N GLY A 1239 -17.37 -42.34 -13.82
CA GLY A 1239 -18.33 -41.34 -14.27
C GLY A 1239 -19.70 -41.97 -14.53
N HIS A 1240 -20.76 -41.17 -14.43
CA HIS A 1240 -22.10 -41.51 -14.88
C HIS A 1240 -22.40 -40.89 -16.22
#